data_AF-A0A1X6NRN1-F1
#
_entry.id   AF-A0A1X6NRN1-F1
#
_cell.length_a   1.000
_cell.length_b   1.000
_cell.length_c   1.000
_cell.angle_alpha   90.00
_cell.angle_beta   90.00
_cell.angle_gamma   90.00
#
_symmetry.space_group_name_H-M   'P 1'
#
loop_
_entity.id
_entity.type
_entity.pdbx_description
1 polymer ?
#
loop_
_entity_poly.entity_id
_entity_poly.type
_entity_poly.pdbx_seq_one_letter_code
_entity_poly.pdbx_strand_id
1 'polypeptide(L)'
;MASLTSFPGPFVSSDEELLGTDPVALGSESGDDSPVQWPDTSGSSLFEFCATLAADAVPSPLGAEGGGQGVDDGGSYGDDGDLSDLQAFQPDANQRRRGGAAGMGGRPARTGARTRENFPRGCLRVLAEALYLRGLSIIFDDPLLDDVSLADREAVTALVSTWRAVDGKEEIWAVPYMFGVVARFSVWGKTDHGKRSCCCTWISSDAVVRCTCLGSDIYNADVSVSRVSTCEHTIVFAEALELLAEALKRDPSIVRQWLFSCMAARTQDAPDAVVLVDEEAPVWRLHKDIVVVVSVHRGVAVPVPVHLPKKGVSCGFCPLAGVRGCSHTKLAEQYRVAHGNVPLQLTATGCVRSTVSTKSLSLFNCLRAIAFDRRVGELARLGGVYELKAPTRCSHCGTDLTGVAADHDSALPAIIHTTLGPCSMRVTRRRRPNCEQLSARDGREDSVVLLSMISGSTVAWARKCAEFVRSGTHISDVLSQCLSDWAGLTSAGLLPSSAKSRGVDTLRAIILAFMRLSVVDPDRSLYDCSACKLPCGRYLVVTSDCICLGYDANSQPFSFEHVCEAVPAVNMQSREGCLVVGEQARRMMRHALVPDDPVAVTDRTLRSAEMALSCLFPVGVDGNEAEDVPSATRSIRKLLGMVWRVDAAALPLAESLLLAYKTTQVKPAKERKRRADCAVRLAKSIAHWRAGNPDAVALYDACRTEVEKDRAAAVVENEARKGAGGQATDGVGNGRARPPTSRGRRRRAQQSGGGTVKPGDEPALNIPKPLLQPHMQRLDANDVDHICRMVLAFTLDPVIAGVKVRHFDALEDVSRVLRSSSPRVGIDLIVAEATCRTREKAAKSSAAVCLLELRHVMVALQAATLVFDSVPAFATAIADVLEDAVTCARTFYSDFAADVKARHEYMERYLKGGESDEELISLFRERYPKASSSTSVTGVYTPGRQQCRAEPFEKGDKTPCGTCEKGFNSSDKYSDGALTLCCACAHPKILGIVVLDRKESPQVLINAVLSRFPRLPRYLVYDFACGVVRCAMAKLPWMLRDLSVVSDRFHVCNHTCSHFYNANSYGDLDFKNTLTHEQRNASIRKMEQILRGAGRYGYLAVLCYQTSVLNSFAESRSAYQKSALEAAAAVETARAAQPRGFDFNKTSTTKPRVTLPIHFDMRADYFRRHPCRCCGYTAPPLEQHTSA
;
A
#
# COMPACT_ATOMS: atom_id res chain seq x y z
N MET A 1 -57.36 -19.12 -43.85
CA MET A 1 -58.24 -18.21 -43.07
C MET A 1 -59.17 -19.09 -42.24
N ALA A 2 -59.56 -18.77 -40.99
CA ALA A 2 -59.41 -17.53 -40.23
C ALA A 2 -58.44 -17.65 -39.02
N SER A 3 -58.15 -16.54 -38.33
CA SER A 3 -56.94 -16.32 -37.50
C SER A 3 -57.18 -15.24 -36.43
N LEU A 4 -56.54 -15.17 -35.25
CA LEU A 4 -56.03 -16.20 -34.31
C LEU A 4 -55.74 -15.53 -32.94
N THR A 5 -55.63 -16.33 -31.87
CA THR A 5 -55.76 -15.98 -30.43
C THR A 5 -54.74 -16.77 -29.58
N SER A 6 -54.46 -16.50 -28.29
CA SER A 6 -54.63 -15.35 -27.35
C SER A 6 -53.83 -15.66 -26.06
N PHE A 7 -53.40 -14.67 -25.24
CA PHE A 7 -52.81 -14.94 -23.91
C PHE A 7 -53.14 -13.90 -22.81
N PRO A 8 -53.67 -14.32 -21.65
CA PRO A 8 -53.76 -13.55 -20.40
C PRO A 8 -52.74 -14.01 -19.32
N GLY A 9 -52.62 -13.26 -18.21
CA GLY A 9 -51.99 -13.73 -16.95
C GLY A 9 -53.01 -14.42 -16.01
N PRO A 10 -52.77 -14.60 -14.69
CA PRO A 10 -51.71 -14.05 -13.83
C PRO A 10 -51.00 -15.11 -12.92
N PHE A 11 -50.54 -14.72 -11.72
CA PHE A 11 -49.92 -15.56 -10.65
C PHE A 11 -50.69 -16.84 -10.28
N VAL A 12 -49.96 -17.90 -9.86
CA VAL A 12 -50.42 -18.98 -8.96
C VAL A 12 -49.32 -19.32 -7.93
N SER A 13 -49.74 -19.77 -6.74
CA SER A 13 -48.94 -20.08 -5.54
C SER A 13 -48.28 -21.47 -5.58
N SER A 14 -47.37 -21.72 -4.63
CA SER A 14 -47.06 -23.08 -4.16
C SER A 14 -48.25 -23.69 -3.40
N ASP A 15 -48.22 -25.02 -3.27
CA ASP A 15 -49.11 -25.90 -2.50
C ASP A 15 -50.48 -26.22 -3.16
N GLU A 16 -50.51 -27.29 -3.96
CA GLU A 16 -51.57 -28.31 -3.91
C GLU A 16 -51.13 -29.63 -4.59
N GLU A 17 -51.62 -30.76 -4.11
CA GLU A 17 -51.16 -32.12 -4.46
C GLU A 17 -51.73 -32.63 -5.79
N LEU A 18 -51.01 -33.54 -6.46
CA LEU A 18 -51.60 -34.43 -7.47
C LEU A 18 -51.37 -35.90 -7.12
N LEU A 19 -52.48 -36.56 -6.79
CA LEU A 19 -52.64 -37.96 -6.43
C LEU A 19 -52.70 -38.88 -7.67
N GLY A 20 -51.95 -39.99 -7.66
CA GLY A 20 -52.18 -41.21 -8.48
C GLY A 20 -52.03 -41.07 -10.01
N THR A 21 -51.86 -42.12 -10.84
CA THR A 21 -51.63 -43.58 -10.69
C THR A 21 -50.92 -44.05 -12.00
N ASP A 22 -50.28 -45.22 -12.16
CA ASP A 22 -50.22 -46.44 -11.34
C ASP A 22 -48.76 -47.04 -11.33
N PRO A 23 -48.40 -48.35 -11.43
CA PRO A 23 -47.28 -48.86 -10.62
C PRO A 23 -46.16 -49.65 -11.34
N VAL A 24 -45.14 -50.07 -10.56
CA VAL A 24 -44.34 -51.34 -10.57
C VAL A 24 -43.11 -51.07 -9.67
N ALA A 25 -43.05 -51.45 -8.40
CA ALA A 25 -43.13 -52.77 -7.76
C ALA A 25 -41.77 -53.50 -7.62
N LEU A 26 -41.00 -53.10 -6.60
CA LEU A 26 -40.07 -53.89 -5.79
C LEU A 26 -40.08 -53.23 -4.39
N GLY A 27 -40.08 -53.90 -3.24
CA GLY A 27 -39.91 -55.31 -2.92
C GLY A 27 -39.31 -55.37 -1.50
N SER A 28 -40.15 -55.54 -0.48
CA SER A 28 -39.80 -55.41 0.93
C SER A 28 -39.41 -56.74 1.59
N GLU A 29 -38.32 -56.74 2.37
CA GLU A 29 -38.02 -57.58 3.56
C GLU A 29 -36.56 -57.26 3.96
N SER A 30 -36.28 -56.45 4.99
CA SER A 30 -36.34 -56.69 6.45
C SER A 30 -35.27 -57.63 6.99
N GLY A 31 -34.39 -57.09 7.85
CA GLY A 31 -33.35 -57.81 8.59
C GLY A 31 -32.59 -56.86 9.51
N ASP A 32 -33.04 -56.72 10.76
CA ASP A 32 -32.36 -55.95 11.81
C ASP A 32 -30.99 -56.56 12.14
N ASP A 33 -29.97 -55.73 12.43
CA ASP A 33 -29.51 -55.57 13.83
C ASP A 33 -28.49 -54.43 14.05
N SER A 34 -28.80 -53.57 15.04
CA SER A 34 -27.85 -52.85 15.91
C SER A 34 -26.97 -51.68 15.38
N PRO A 35 -26.52 -50.74 16.26
CA PRO A 35 -26.61 -49.30 15.94
C PRO A 35 -25.28 -48.52 15.81
N VAL A 36 -25.27 -47.49 14.95
CA VAL A 36 -24.23 -46.43 14.91
C VAL A 36 -24.86 -45.04 14.71
N GLN A 37 -24.24 -44.02 15.32
CA GLN A 37 -24.69 -42.63 15.35
C GLN A 37 -24.63 -41.92 13.98
N TRP A 38 -25.53 -40.97 13.75
CA TRP A 38 -25.50 -40.03 12.62
C TRP A 38 -24.63 -38.79 12.91
N PRO A 39 -23.70 -38.42 12.02
CA PRO A 39 -23.19 -37.06 11.90
C PRO A 39 -23.68 -36.40 10.60
N ASP A 40 -24.18 -35.17 10.70
CA ASP A 40 -24.65 -34.37 9.58
C ASP A 40 -23.55 -33.98 8.57
N THR A 41 -24.01 -33.59 7.38
CA THR A 41 -23.32 -32.94 6.25
C THR A 41 -22.63 -33.85 5.23
N SER A 42 -23.26 -33.92 4.04
CA SER A 42 -22.71 -34.49 2.80
C SER A 42 -22.96 -33.50 1.66
N GLY A 43 -22.05 -33.38 0.70
CA GLY A 43 -22.18 -32.36 -0.35
C GLY A 43 -21.17 -32.36 -1.51
N SER A 44 -20.32 -33.38 -1.63
CA SER A 44 -19.45 -33.55 -2.80
C SER A 44 -19.24 -35.04 -3.12
N SER A 45 -20.02 -35.58 -4.06
CA SER A 45 -19.88 -36.98 -4.51
C SER A 45 -20.22 -37.22 -5.99
N LEU A 46 -20.74 -36.22 -6.73
CA LEU A 46 -21.02 -36.37 -8.16
C LEU A 46 -19.73 -36.39 -9.03
N PHE A 47 -18.67 -35.72 -8.57
CA PHE A 47 -17.43 -35.55 -9.34
C PHE A 47 -16.51 -36.79 -9.33
N GLU A 48 -16.45 -37.54 -8.24
CA GLU A 48 -15.59 -38.74 -8.16
C GLU A 48 -16.17 -39.88 -9.02
N PHE A 49 -17.50 -40.07 -9.01
CA PHE A 49 -18.15 -41.09 -9.84
C PHE A 49 -17.95 -40.86 -11.35
N CYS A 50 -18.02 -39.62 -11.81
CA CYS A 50 -17.72 -39.27 -13.19
C CYS A 50 -16.22 -39.39 -13.55
N ALA A 51 -15.32 -39.25 -12.59
CA ALA A 51 -13.88 -39.42 -12.81
C ALA A 51 -13.49 -40.90 -13.00
N THR A 52 -14.12 -41.82 -12.28
CA THR A 52 -13.88 -43.26 -12.44
C THR A 52 -14.39 -43.76 -13.79
N LEU A 53 -15.60 -43.37 -14.21
CA LEU A 53 -16.15 -43.74 -15.52
C LEU A 53 -15.38 -43.17 -16.72
N ALA A 54 -14.62 -42.09 -16.53
CA ALA A 54 -13.73 -41.53 -17.56
C ALA A 54 -12.37 -42.25 -17.65
N ALA A 55 -11.97 -43.02 -16.63
CA ALA A 55 -10.70 -43.74 -16.61
C ALA A 55 -10.75 -45.05 -17.42
N ASP A 56 -11.90 -45.73 -17.48
CA ASP A 56 -12.08 -47.02 -18.16
C ASP A 56 -12.29 -46.90 -19.69
N ALA A 57 -12.28 -45.69 -20.25
CA ALA A 57 -12.66 -45.41 -21.64
C ALA A 57 -11.48 -45.17 -22.61
N VAL A 58 -10.24 -45.50 -22.24
CA VAL A 58 -9.03 -45.21 -23.05
C VAL A 58 -8.38 -46.49 -23.59
N PRO A 59 -8.37 -46.73 -24.92
CA PRO A 59 -7.61 -47.83 -25.52
C PRO A 59 -6.10 -47.57 -25.52
N SER A 60 -5.31 -48.56 -25.09
CA SER A 60 -3.84 -48.49 -25.06
C SER A 60 -3.19 -48.71 -26.43
N PRO A 61 -2.15 -47.93 -26.81
CA PRO A 61 -1.19 -48.31 -27.83
C PRO A 61 0.07 -48.99 -27.24
N LEU A 62 0.63 -49.94 -27.99
CA LEU A 62 1.79 -50.77 -27.64
C LEU A 62 3.14 -50.10 -27.98
N GLY A 63 4.15 -50.29 -27.12
CA GLY A 63 5.59 -50.41 -27.45
C GLY A 63 6.34 -49.21 -28.08
N ALA A 64 7.66 -49.03 -27.90
CA ALA A 64 8.63 -49.74 -27.08
C ALA A 64 9.86 -48.83 -26.78
N GLU A 65 10.61 -49.18 -25.72
CA GLU A 65 12.08 -49.04 -25.51
C GLU A 65 12.80 -47.78 -26.08
N GLY A 66 13.30 -46.83 -25.27
CA GLY A 66 14.47 -46.92 -24.38
C GLY A 66 15.61 -46.00 -24.92
N GLY A 67 16.59 -45.44 -24.20
CA GLY A 67 16.94 -45.33 -22.77
C GLY A 67 18.32 -44.62 -22.62
N GLY A 68 18.61 -43.97 -21.47
CA GLY A 68 19.91 -43.31 -21.15
C GLY A 68 20.10 -41.88 -21.73
N GLN A 69 20.38 -40.80 -20.97
CA GLN A 69 21.57 -40.46 -20.15
C GLN A 69 22.87 -40.36 -20.99
N GLY A 70 23.69 -39.29 -20.97
CA GLY A 70 23.64 -37.97 -20.30
C GLY A 70 25.04 -37.31 -20.23
N VAL A 71 25.18 -36.21 -19.44
CA VAL A 71 26.44 -35.60 -18.91
C VAL A 71 27.14 -34.49 -19.73
N ASP A 72 27.64 -33.50 -18.98
CA ASP A 72 28.28 -32.22 -19.35
C ASP A 72 29.83 -32.27 -19.52
N ASP A 73 30.37 -31.15 -20.02
CA ASP A 73 31.64 -30.48 -19.67
C ASP A 73 33.02 -31.06 -20.05
N GLY A 74 33.93 -30.14 -20.44
CA GLY A 74 35.38 -30.32 -20.41
C GLY A 74 36.13 -29.80 -21.66
N GLY A 75 36.81 -28.65 -21.55
CA GLY A 75 37.72 -28.13 -22.59
C GLY A 75 39.20 -28.16 -22.19
N SER A 76 40.12 -27.92 -23.13
CA SER A 76 41.51 -27.52 -22.85
C SER A 76 42.19 -26.88 -24.09
N TYR A 77 43.37 -26.29 -23.85
CA TYR A 77 44.17 -25.46 -24.77
C TYR A 77 45.27 -26.24 -25.55
N GLY A 78 45.79 -25.59 -26.60
CA GLY A 78 46.97 -25.93 -27.43
C GLY A 78 46.70 -25.44 -28.85
N ASP A 79 47.20 -24.29 -29.33
CA ASP A 79 48.59 -23.80 -29.44
C ASP A 79 49.45 -24.60 -30.41
N ASP A 80 49.60 -24.06 -31.63
CA ASP A 80 50.85 -23.93 -32.38
C ASP A 80 50.54 -23.08 -33.62
N GLY A 81 51.41 -22.12 -33.95
CA GLY A 81 51.17 -21.16 -35.03
C GLY A 81 52.13 -21.30 -36.20
N ASP A 82 51.86 -20.56 -37.27
CA ASP A 82 52.95 -19.90 -38.00
C ASP A 82 52.48 -18.56 -38.60
N LEU A 83 53.42 -17.62 -38.77
CA LEU A 83 53.20 -16.23 -39.17
C LEU A 83 53.93 -15.92 -40.48
N SER A 84 53.20 -15.86 -41.59
CA SER A 84 53.70 -15.24 -42.82
C SER A 84 52.57 -14.74 -43.72
N ASP A 85 52.08 -13.53 -43.43
CA ASP A 85 51.78 -12.50 -44.44
C ASP A 85 51.31 -11.18 -43.79
N LEU A 86 52.28 -10.41 -43.30
CA LEU A 86 52.10 -9.02 -42.88
C LEU A 86 53.18 -8.15 -43.53
N GLN A 87 52.89 -7.58 -44.71
CA GLN A 87 53.33 -6.22 -45.07
C GLN A 87 52.70 -5.69 -46.37
N ALA A 88 51.44 -5.23 -46.26
CA ALA A 88 50.88 -4.24 -47.17
C ALA A 88 50.10 -3.18 -46.39
N PHE A 89 50.72 -2.01 -46.24
CA PHE A 89 50.17 -0.74 -45.75
C PHE A 89 49.83 -0.59 -44.25
N GLN A 90 50.77 0.08 -43.56
CA GLN A 90 50.62 0.67 -42.23
C GLN A 90 49.48 1.70 -42.18
N PRO A 91 48.80 1.88 -41.03
CA PRO A 91 47.77 2.91 -40.87
C PRO A 91 48.36 4.32 -40.75
N ASP A 92 47.68 5.29 -41.38
CA ASP A 92 48.01 6.71 -41.38
C ASP A 92 48.16 7.30 -39.96
N ALA A 93 49.34 7.85 -39.69
CA ALA A 93 49.71 8.45 -38.41
C ALA A 93 48.92 9.75 -38.07
N ASN A 94 48.16 10.30 -39.01
CA ASN A 94 47.42 11.56 -38.82
C ASN A 94 46.01 11.39 -38.23
N GLN A 95 45.52 10.16 -38.01
CA GLN A 95 44.18 9.96 -37.43
C GLN A 95 44.11 10.38 -35.95
N ARG A 96 43.58 11.59 -35.70
CA ARG A 96 43.29 12.12 -34.35
C ARG A 96 42.39 11.18 -33.54
N ARG A 97 42.99 10.43 -32.61
CA ARG A 97 42.30 9.75 -31.51
C ARG A 97 42.43 10.60 -30.23
N ARG A 98 41.35 10.75 -29.46
CA ARG A 98 41.39 11.28 -28.08
C ARG A 98 40.55 10.38 -27.17
N GLY A 99 41.16 9.89 -26.09
CA GLY A 99 40.53 9.11 -25.02
C GLY A 99 39.90 10.00 -23.93
N GLY A 100 39.55 9.47 -22.75
CA GLY A 100 39.71 8.10 -22.23
C GLY A 100 38.65 7.79 -21.15
N ALA A 101 38.83 6.85 -20.22
CA ALA A 101 39.98 5.95 -20.02
C ALA A 101 39.51 4.64 -19.33
N ALA A 102 39.66 3.51 -20.03
CA ALA A 102 39.80 2.13 -19.49
C ALA A 102 39.78 1.15 -20.68
N GLY A 103 40.84 0.36 -20.85
CA GLY A 103 40.84 -0.81 -21.75
C GLY A 103 41.00 -0.49 -23.25
N MET A 104 42.08 -1.03 -23.82
CA MET A 104 42.43 -1.14 -25.24
C MET A 104 41.28 -1.70 -26.09
N GLY A 105 40.34 -0.84 -26.52
CA GLY A 105 39.09 -1.24 -27.17
C GLY A 105 38.62 -0.25 -28.24
N GLY A 106 39.52 0.18 -29.11
CA GLY A 106 39.17 0.99 -30.28
C GLY A 106 38.31 0.17 -31.25
N ARG A 107 37.00 0.42 -31.26
CA ARG A 107 36.06 -0.20 -32.21
C ARG A 107 36.56 -0.03 -33.65
N PRO A 108 36.52 -1.09 -34.49
CA PRO A 108 36.89 -0.98 -35.91
C PRO A 108 36.16 0.18 -36.60
N ALA A 109 36.82 0.80 -37.59
CA ALA A 109 36.19 1.82 -38.43
C ALA A 109 34.84 1.27 -38.94
N ARG A 110 33.79 2.09 -38.89
CA ARG A 110 32.42 1.67 -39.21
C ARG A 110 31.79 0.64 -38.23
N THR A 111 32.14 0.64 -36.94
CA THR A 111 31.37 -0.11 -35.89
C THR A 111 30.91 0.75 -34.70
N GLY A 112 31.13 2.07 -34.77
CA GLY A 112 30.65 3.06 -33.79
C GLY A 112 29.21 3.50 -34.04
N ALA A 113 28.50 3.91 -32.97
CA ALA A 113 27.12 4.39 -33.00
C ALA A 113 26.96 5.81 -33.58
N ARG A 114 27.78 6.18 -34.58
CA ARG A 114 27.74 7.49 -35.24
C ARG A 114 26.62 7.52 -36.28
N THR A 115 25.38 7.45 -35.82
CA THR A 115 24.18 7.28 -36.65
C THR A 115 24.07 8.27 -37.81
N ARG A 116 24.60 9.49 -37.69
CA ARG A 116 24.56 10.49 -38.78
C ARG A 116 25.55 10.19 -39.90
N GLU A 117 26.82 9.95 -39.56
CA GLU A 117 27.86 9.55 -40.53
C GLU A 117 27.53 8.20 -41.19
N ASN A 118 26.93 7.29 -40.42
CA ASN A 118 26.58 5.94 -40.85
C ASN A 118 25.12 5.79 -41.31
N PHE A 119 24.37 6.89 -41.51
CA PHE A 119 22.95 6.81 -41.86
C PHE A 119 22.70 5.98 -43.14
N PRO A 120 23.44 6.14 -44.25
CA PRO A 120 23.15 5.42 -45.48
C PRO A 120 23.11 3.90 -45.31
N ARG A 121 24.20 3.33 -44.77
CA ARG A 121 24.30 1.88 -44.52
C ARG A 121 23.33 1.37 -43.46
N GLY A 122 23.10 2.13 -42.39
CA GLY A 122 22.17 1.73 -41.34
C GLY A 122 20.71 1.78 -41.80
N CYS A 123 20.38 2.71 -42.70
CA CYS A 123 19.11 2.78 -43.40
C CYS A 123 18.91 1.58 -44.31
N LEU A 124 19.84 1.31 -45.23
CA LEU A 124 19.80 0.16 -46.15
C LEU A 124 19.64 -1.16 -45.39
N ARG A 125 20.40 -1.37 -44.31
CA ARG A 125 20.29 -2.56 -43.45
C ARG A 125 18.90 -2.73 -42.83
N VAL A 126 18.30 -1.65 -42.33
CA VAL A 126 16.96 -1.70 -41.72
C VAL A 126 15.86 -1.91 -42.76
N LEU A 127 16.01 -1.34 -43.96
CA LEU A 127 15.10 -1.59 -45.09
C LEU A 127 15.22 -3.04 -45.59
N ALA A 128 16.44 -3.56 -45.70
CA ALA A 128 16.72 -4.94 -46.08
C ALA A 128 16.13 -5.95 -45.08
N GLU A 129 16.28 -5.71 -43.78
CA GLU A 129 15.65 -6.52 -42.74
C GLU A 129 14.12 -6.47 -42.85
N ALA A 130 13.54 -5.29 -43.12
CA ALA A 130 12.10 -5.13 -43.28
C ALA A 130 11.55 -5.87 -44.52
N LEU A 131 12.29 -5.88 -45.64
CA LEU A 131 11.96 -6.67 -46.83
C LEU A 131 12.10 -8.17 -46.59
N TYR A 132 13.20 -8.59 -45.94
CA TYR A 132 13.44 -9.99 -45.62
C TYR A 132 12.36 -10.58 -44.71
N LEU A 133 11.97 -9.86 -43.65
CA LEU A 133 10.91 -10.26 -42.71
C LEU A 133 9.51 -10.40 -43.35
N ARG A 134 9.32 -9.90 -44.57
CA ARG A 134 8.06 -10.05 -45.33
C ARG A 134 8.06 -11.26 -46.28
N GLY A 135 9.21 -11.89 -46.51
CA GLY A 135 9.38 -12.96 -47.49
C GLY A 135 9.53 -12.37 -48.90
N LEU A 136 10.77 -12.24 -49.37
CA LEU A 136 11.09 -11.67 -50.69
C LEU A 136 10.35 -12.37 -51.84
N SER A 137 10.21 -13.70 -51.76
CA SER A 137 9.46 -14.50 -52.75
C SER A 137 8.00 -14.06 -52.91
N ILE A 138 7.32 -13.73 -51.80
CA ILE A 138 5.89 -13.38 -51.78
C ILE A 138 5.65 -11.98 -52.35
N ILE A 139 6.58 -11.04 -52.11
CA ILE A 139 6.42 -9.65 -52.57
C ILE A 139 6.75 -9.46 -54.06
N PHE A 140 7.45 -10.40 -54.70
CA PHE A 140 7.69 -10.36 -56.15
C PHE A 140 6.46 -10.77 -56.99
N ASP A 141 5.45 -11.36 -56.36
CA ASP A 141 4.17 -11.73 -57.01
C ASP A 141 3.12 -10.60 -56.88
N ASP A 142 3.53 -9.39 -56.47
CA ASP A 142 2.65 -8.21 -56.43
C ASP A 142 2.32 -7.74 -57.86
N PRO A 143 1.02 -7.55 -58.21
CA PRO A 143 0.59 -7.16 -59.56
C PRO A 143 1.24 -5.88 -60.10
N LEU A 144 1.76 -5.00 -59.24
CA LEU A 144 2.43 -3.77 -59.67
C LEU A 144 3.79 -4.01 -60.35
N LEU A 145 4.40 -5.18 -60.22
CA LEU A 145 5.70 -5.48 -60.84
C LEU A 145 5.60 -6.20 -62.20
N ASP A 146 4.40 -6.58 -62.66
CA ASP A 146 4.14 -7.59 -63.70
C ASP A 146 4.99 -8.88 -63.50
N ASP A 147 5.17 -9.69 -64.56
CA ASP A 147 6.06 -10.85 -64.53
C ASP A 147 7.53 -10.42 -64.31
N VAL A 148 8.05 -10.67 -63.11
CA VAL A 148 9.48 -10.52 -62.75
C VAL A 148 10.20 -11.84 -62.97
N SER A 149 11.21 -11.85 -63.86
CA SER A 149 11.95 -13.06 -64.19
C SER A 149 12.71 -13.62 -62.98
N LEU A 150 12.94 -14.94 -62.94
CA LEU A 150 13.64 -15.60 -61.83
C LEU A 150 15.04 -14.99 -61.58
N ALA A 151 15.75 -14.62 -62.64
CA ALA A 151 17.06 -13.98 -62.54
C ALA A 151 16.99 -12.58 -61.89
N ASP A 152 15.93 -11.80 -62.14
CA ASP A 152 15.73 -10.49 -61.52
C ASP A 152 15.33 -10.62 -60.03
N ARG A 153 14.50 -11.62 -59.71
CA ARG A 153 14.15 -11.99 -58.31
C ARG A 153 15.40 -12.40 -57.52
N GLU A 154 16.31 -13.17 -58.13
CA GLU A 154 17.60 -13.54 -57.55
C GLU A 154 18.53 -12.34 -57.37
N ALA A 155 18.62 -11.45 -58.37
CA ALA A 155 19.44 -10.23 -58.31
C ALA A 155 19.01 -9.31 -57.14
N VAL A 156 17.70 -9.08 -56.97
CA VAL A 156 17.17 -8.31 -55.83
C VAL A 156 17.41 -9.03 -54.50
N THR A 157 17.26 -10.37 -54.47
CA THR A 157 17.50 -11.16 -53.25
C THR A 157 18.96 -11.11 -52.82
N ALA A 158 19.90 -11.14 -53.77
CA ALA A 158 21.31 -10.91 -53.52
C ALA A 158 21.56 -9.48 -53.01
N LEU A 159 21.03 -8.45 -53.69
CA LEU A 159 21.16 -7.04 -53.31
C LEU A 159 20.69 -6.79 -51.87
N VAL A 160 19.47 -7.21 -51.53
CA VAL A 160 18.90 -7.12 -50.17
C VAL A 160 19.76 -7.87 -49.15
N SER A 161 20.29 -9.04 -49.52
CA SER A 161 21.21 -9.79 -48.65
C SER A 161 22.53 -9.06 -48.40
N THR A 162 23.11 -8.38 -49.40
CA THR A 162 24.33 -7.57 -49.20
C THR A 162 24.09 -6.41 -48.24
N TRP A 163 22.93 -5.73 -48.33
CA TRP A 163 22.56 -4.64 -47.43
C TRP A 163 22.33 -5.14 -45.99
N ARG A 164 21.74 -6.33 -45.85
CA ARG A 164 21.50 -6.97 -44.55
C ARG A 164 22.80 -7.41 -43.86
N ALA A 165 23.77 -7.90 -44.62
CA ALA A 165 25.05 -8.42 -44.13
C ALA A 165 26.02 -7.35 -43.59
N VAL A 166 25.69 -6.05 -43.67
CA VAL A 166 26.56 -4.97 -43.19
C VAL A 166 26.50 -4.84 -41.66
N ASP A 167 27.60 -5.09 -40.96
CA ASP A 167 27.67 -4.86 -39.51
C ASP A 167 27.42 -3.40 -39.10
N GLY A 168 26.47 -3.19 -38.20
CA GLY A 168 26.01 -1.86 -37.79
C GLY A 168 25.56 -1.76 -36.33
N LYS A 169 25.80 -0.61 -35.70
CA LYS A 169 25.37 -0.27 -34.32
C LYS A 169 24.73 1.12 -34.26
N GLU A 170 24.12 1.55 -35.38
CA GLU A 170 23.39 2.81 -35.53
C GLU A 170 22.06 2.78 -34.77
N GLU A 171 21.64 3.94 -34.28
CA GLU A 171 20.31 4.15 -33.69
C GLU A 171 19.27 4.43 -34.80
N ILE A 172 18.99 3.39 -35.61
CA ILE A 172 18.00 3.40 -36.70
C ILE A 172 17.05 2.21 -36.54
N TRP A 173 15.76 2.44 -36.72
CA TRP A 173 14.69 1.44 -36.59
C TRP A 173 13.69 1.58 -37.74
N ALA A 174 13.00 0.50 -38.12
CA ALA A 174 11.91 0.56 -39.09
C ALA A 174 10.68 1.30 -38.51
N VAL A 175 9.93 1.99 -39.37
CA VAL A 175 8.60 2.53 -39.03
C VAL A 175 7.60 1.37 -39.11
N PRO A 176 6.87 1.03 -38.03
CA PRO A 176 5.80 0.04 -38.14
C PRO A 176 4.70 0.52 -39.09
N TYR A 177 4.17 -0.39 -39.91
CA TYR A 177 3.07 -0.15 -40.87
C TYR A 177 3.35 0.86 -42.01
N MET A 178 4.60 1.26 -42.26
CA MET A 178 4.99 2.08 -43.42
C MET A 178 6.36 1.64 -43.97
N PHE A 179 6.61 1.77 -45.27
CA PHE A 179 7.98 1.58 -45.79
C PHE A 179 8.84 2.80 -45.45
N GLY A 180 9.58 2.71 -44.34
CA GLY A 180 10.38 3.81 -43.84
C GLY A 180 11.23 3.47 -42.62
N VAL A 181 12.14 4.37 -42.27
CA VAL A 181 13.02 4.27 -41.10
C VAL A 181 12.92 5.51 -40.22
N VAL A 182 13.31 5.36 -38.96
CA VAL A 182 13.48 6.44 -37.98
C VAL A 182 14.89 6.41 -37.47
N ALA A 183 15.57 7.56 -37.50
CA ALA A 183 16.94 7.69 -37.05
C ALA A 183 17.09 8.70 -35.92
N ARG A 184 17.98 8.39 -34.96
CA ARG A 184 18.41 9.29 -33.88
C ARG A 184 19.86 9.70 -34.10
N PHE A 185 20.09 11.00 -34.24
CA PHE A 185 21.42 11.56 -34.54
C PHE A 185 22.14 12.12 -33.32
N SER A 186 21.43 12.67 -32.34
CA SER A 186 22.04 13.23 -31.13
C SER A 186 21.08 13.31 -29.94
N VAL A 187 21.62 13.71 -28.78
CA VAL A 187 20.83 14.15 -27.62
C VAL A 187 20.42 15.60 -27.83
N TRP A 188 19.13 15.90 -27.65
CA TRP A 188 18.55 17.23 -27.85
C TRP A 188 19.28 18.33 -27.07
N GLY A 189 19.46 19.49 -27.71
CA GLY A 189 20.29 20.59 -27.20
C GLY A 189 21.78 20.48 -27.58
N LYS A 190 22.24 19.32 -28.08
CA LYS A 190 23.53 19.18 -28.78
C LYS A 190 23.27 18.84 -30.25
N THR A 191 22.99 19.87 -31.03
CA THR A 191 22.83 19.80 -32.48
C THR A 191 23.87 20.71 -33.12
N ASP A 192 24.80 20.13 -33.86
CA ASP A 192 25.74 20.92 -34.65
C ASP A 192 24.94 21.70 -35.70
N HIS A 193 25.02 23.04 -35.62
CA HIS A 193 24.52 23.98 -36.61
C HIS A 193 23.05 23.78 -37.06
N GLY A 194 22.12 23.67 -36.11
CA GLY A 194 20.67 23.76 -36.37
C GLY A 194 20.02 22.54 -37.01
N LYS A 195 20.75 21.43 -37.25
CA LYS A 195 20.18 20.19 -37.78
C LYS A 195 19.33 19.45 -36.74
N ARG A 196 18.18 18.87 -37.13
CA ARG A 196 17.28 18.12 -36.21
C ARG A 196 17.98 16.91 -35.56
N SER A 197 17.62 16.61 -34.30
CA SER A 197 18.18 15.47 -33.53
C SER A 197 17.63 14.09 -33.92
N CYS A 198 16.50 14.03 -34.63
CA CYS A 198 15.89 12.82 -35.15
C CYS A 198 15.01 13.10 -36.38
N CYS A 199 14.76 12.10 -37.20
CA CYS A 199 13.83 12.15 -38.32
C CYS A 199 13.17 10.80 -38.60
N CYS A 200 12.00 10.82 -39.24
CA CYS A 200 11.48 9.69 -40.00
C CYS A 200 11.69 9.97 -41.49
N THR A 201 12.06 8.95 -42.25
CA THR A 201 12.16 8.98 -43.72
C THR A 201 11.37 7.79 -44.28
N TRP A 202 10.41 8.04 -45.16
CA TRP A 202 9.44 7.03 -45.61
C TRP A 202 8.92 7.31 -47.02
N ILE A 203 8.33 6.30 -47.67
CA ILE A 203 7.55 6.47 -48.91
C ILE A 203 6.12 6.84 -48.52
N SER A 204 5.62 7.98 -49.01
CA SER A 204 4.23 8.41 -48.80
C SER A 204 3.28 7.85 -49.87
N SER A 205 1.97 8.06 -49.69
CA SER A 205 0.90 7.49 -50.52
C SER A 205 0.87 7.95 -51.98
N ASP A 206 1.68 8.93 -52.34
CA ASP A 206 1.94 9.39 -53.71
C ASP A 206 3.26 8.83 -54.27
N ALA A 207 3.81 7.77 -53.66
CA ALA A 207 5.07 7.13 -54.03
C ALA A 207 6.32 8.03 -53.99
N VAL A 208 6.24 9.21 -53.32
CA VAL A 208 7.38 10.11 -53.11
C VAL A 208 8.09 9.77 -51.80
N VAL A 209 9.43 9.77 -51.81
CA VAL A 209 10.22 9.67 -50.58
C VAL A 209 10.17 11.01 -49.83
N ARG A 210 9.76 11.00 -48.57
CA ARG A 210 9.69 12.20 -47.71
C ARG A 210 10.41 12.02 -46.39
N CYS A 211 10.83 13.13 -45.78
CA CYS A 211 11.54 13.15 -44.50
C CYS A 211 11.02 14.26 -43.59
N THR A 212 10.83 13.97 -42.29
CA THR A 212 10.33 14.97 -41.32
C THR A 212 11.32 16.11 -41.04
N CYS A 213 12.57 16.00 -41.51
CA CYS A 213 13.57 17.07 -41.45
C CYS A 213 13.11 18.39 -42.08
N LEU A 214 12.33 18.33 -43.17
CA LEU A 214 11.77 19.51 -43.83
C LEU A 214 10.74 20.23 -42.92
N GLY A 215 10.06 19.48 -42.07
CA GLY A 215 9.01 19.97 -41.18
C GLY A 215 7.65 20.10 -41.87
N SER A 216 6.61 20.38 -41.05
CA SER A 216 5.21 20.36 -41.52
C SER A 216 4.92 21.33 -42.65
N ASP A 217 5.57 22.49 -42.66
CA ASP A 217 5.14 23.59 -43.53
C ASP A 217 5.66 23.38 -44.95
N ILE A 218 6.93 22.97 -45.07
CA ILE A 218 7.53 22.52 -46.33
C ILE A 218 6.88 21.19 -46.78
N TYR A 219 6.63 20.23 -45.88
CA TYR A 219 5.90 19.00 -46.22
C TYR A 219 4.52 19.28 -46.82
N ASN A 220 3.73 20.18 -46.20
CA ASN A 220 2.40 20.53 -46.69
C ASN A 220 2.45 21.27 -48.02
N ALA A 221 3.48 22.09 -48.25
CA ALA A 221 3.74 22.71 -49.55
C ALA A 221 4.09 21.63 -50.59
N ASP A 222 5.08 20.77 -50.32
CA ASP A 222 5.55 19.72 -51.22
C ASP A 222 4.46 18.71 -51.57
N VAL A 223 3.58 18.36 -50.64
CA VAL A 223 2.38 17.55 -50.91
C VAL A 223 1.38 18.29 -51.79
N SER A 224 1.19 19.60 -51.58
CA SER A 224 0.19 20.37 -52.37
C SER A 224 0.58 20.64 -53.82
N VAL A 225 1.87 20.49 -54.17
CA VAL A 225 2.38 20.67 -55.56
C VAL A 225 3.20 19.47 -56.06
N SER A 226 3.06 18.31 -55.42
CA SER A 226 3.77 17.05 -55.74
C SER A 226 5.29 17.19 -55.93
N ARG A 227 5.94 18.03 -55.12
CA ARG A 227 7.39 18.31 -55.17
C ARG A 227 8.20 17.25 -54.42
N VAL A 228 9.38 16.94 -54.93
CA VAL A 228 10.35 16.03 -54.32
C VAL A 228 11.03 16.68 -53.11
N SER A 229 11.11 15.94 -51.99
CA SER A 229 11.76 16.38 -50.75
C SER A 229 13.28 16.51 -50.88
N THR A 230 13.82 17.68 -50.59
CA THR A 230 15.26 18.03 -50.72
C THR A 230 16.06 17.78 -49.42
N CYS A 231 16.08 16.54 -48.92
CA CYS A 231 16.77 16.18 -47.68
C CYS A 231 17.93 15.19 -47.90
N GLU A 232 19.02 15.33 -47.13
CA GLU A 232 20.15 14.38 -47.11
C GLU A 232 19.70 12.91 -46.90
N HIS A 233 18.61 12.69 -46.18
CA HIS A 233 18.04 11.35 -45.94
C HIS A 233 17.14 10.83 -47.07
N THR A 234 16.50 11.70 -47.86
CA THR A 234 15.65 11.26 -48.98
C THR A 234 16.47 10.85 -50.20
N ILE A 235 17.67 11.42 -50.37
CA ILE A 235 18.64 11.00 -51.39
C ILE A 235 19.03 9.53 -51.19
N VAL A 236 19.43 9.14 -49.98
CA VAL A 236 19.78 7.74 -49.63
C VAL A 236 18.66 6.76 -49.96
N PHE A 237 17.41 7.12 -49.67
CA PHE A 237 16.26 6.30 -50.03
C PHE A 237 16.07 6.24 -51.54
N ALA A 238 16.18 7.37 -52.24
CA ALA A 238 16.06 7.41 -53.70
C ALA A 238 17.13 6.51 -54.35
N GLU A 239 18.40 6.64 -53.99
CA GLU A 239 19.50 5.78 -54.47
C GLU A 239 19.22 4.29 -54.20
N ALA A 240 18.70 3.94 -53.02
CA ALA A 240 18.29 2.56 -52.71
C ALA A 240 17.15 2.06 -53.63
N LEU A 241 16.21 2.94 -53.97
CA LEU A 241 15.09 2.63 -54.85
C LEU A 241 15.52 2.51 -56.31
N GLU A 242 16.47 3.34 -56.77
CA GLU A 242 17.09 3.19 -58.09
C GLU A 242 17.85 1.87 -58.20
N LEU A 243 18.61 1.45 -57.17
CA LEU A 243 19.29 0.15 -57.16
C LEU A 243 18.32 -1.04 -57.17
N LEU A 244 17.17 -0.94 -56.48
CA LEU A 244 16.10 -1.94 -56.55
C LEU A 244 15.41 -1.95 -57.92
N ALA A 245 15.24 -0.78 -58.54
CA ALA A 245 14.66 -0.62 -59.87
C ALA A 245 15.56 -1.19 -60.98
N GLU A 246 16.87 -0.96 -60.89
CA GLU A 246 17.89 -1.56 -61.75
C GLU A 246 17.92 -3.09 -61.60
N ALA A 247 17.91 -3.60 -60.36
CA ALA A 247 17.87 -5.04 -60.08
C ALA A 247 16.56 -5.73 -60.51
N LEU A 248 15.42 -5.01 -60.46
CA LEU A 248 14.13 -5.47 -60.98
C LEU A 248 13.95 -5.27 -62.49
N LYS A 249 14.82 -4.46 -63.13
CA LYS A 249 14.64 -3.90 -64.49
C LYS A 249 13.28 -3.21 -64.68
N ARG A 250 12.81 -2.49 -63.67
CA ARG A 250 11.53 -1.75 -63.68
C ARG A 250 11.75 -0.25 -63.53
N ASP A 251 10.77 0.54 -63.93
CA ASP A 251 10.83 1.99 -63.72
C ASP A 251 10.83 2.30 -62.20
N PRO A 252 11.67 3.22 -61.71
CA PRO A 252 11.74 3.56 -60.29
C PRO A 252 10.41 4.04 -59.68
N SER A 253 9.49 4.61 -60.49
CA SER A 253 8.15 4.97 -60.03
C SER A 253 7.30 3.75 -59.70
N ILE A 254 7.41 2.68 -60.50
CA ILE A 254 6.73 1.39 -60.27
C ILE A 254 7.26 0.76 -58.98
N VAL A 255 8.58 0.72 -58.79
CA VAL A 255 9.20 0.17 -57.57
C VAL A 255 8.80 0.94 -56.31
N ARG A 256 8.64 2.26 -56.39
CA ARG A 256 8.12 3.08 -55.27
C ARG A 256 6.66 2.80 -54.95
N GLN A 257 5.82 2.63 -55.97
CA GLN A 257 4.40 2.25 -55.80
C GLN A 257 4.28 0.84 -55.21
N TRP A 258 5.06 -0.12 -55.73
CA TRP A 258 5.18 -1.47 -55.22
C TRP A 258 5.60 -1.50 -53.74
N LEU A 259 6.67 -0.81 -53.35
CA LEU A 259 7.13 -0.80 -51.94
C LEU A 259 6.17 -0.09 -50.99
N PHE A 260 5.44 0.92 -51.47
CA PHE A 260 4.32 1.50 -50.73
C PHE A 260 3.19 0.47 -50.58
N SER A 261 2.78 -0.18 -51.67
CA SER A 261 1.75 -1.24 -51.72
C SER A 261 2.09 -2.40 -50.78
N CYS A 262 3.25 -3.04 -50.92
CA CYS A 262 3.69 -4.17 -50.10
C CYS A 262 3.68 -3.91 -48.58
N MET A 263 3.88 -2.66 -48.15
CA MET A 263 3.76 -2.27 -46.73
C MET A 263 2.34 -1.86 -46.33
N ALA A 264 1.54 -1.34 -47.26
CA ALA A 264 0.12 -1.06 -47.10
C ALA A 264 -0.77 -2.31 -47.24
N ALA A 265 -0.34 -3.39 -47.89
CA ALA A 265 -1.19 -4.50 -48.32
C ALA A 265 -1.82 -5.33 -47.18
N ARG A 266 -1.38 -5.15 -45.92
CA ARG A 266 -2.13 -5.65 -44.74
C ARG A 266 -3.28 -4.73 -44.30
N THR A 267 -3.62 -3.71 -45.07
CA THR A 267 -4.84 -2.89 -44.92
C THR A 267 -5.80 -3.02 -46.11
N GLN A 268 -5.52 -3.90 -47.09
CA GLN A 268 -6.46 -4.21 -48.18
C GLN A 268 -7.30 -5.48 -47.95
N ASP A 269 -6.89 -6.36 -47.03
CA ASP A 269 -7.82 -7.22 -46.26
C ASP A 269 -8.59 -6.39 -45.20
N ALA A 270 -9.10 -5.22 -45.60
CA ALA A 270 -10.09 -4.44 -44.88
C ALA A 270 -11.44 -4.64 -45.57
N PRO A 271 -12.33 -5.50 -45.05
CA PRO A 271 -13.65 -5.70 -45.64
C PRO A 271 -14.45 -4.39 -45.77
N ASP A 272 -15.08 -4.23 -46.93
CA ASP A 272 -16.08 -3.22 -47.31
C ASP A 272 -16.52 -2.28 -46.19
N ALA A 273 -15.84 -1.15 -45.99
CA ALA A 273 -16.24 -0.01 -45.14
C ALA A 273 -16.71 -0.28 -43.69
N VAL A 274 -16.67 -1.52 -43.21
CA VAL A 274 -17.35 -2.02 -42.01
C VAL A 274 -16.35 -2.47 -40.94
N VAL A 275 -15.07 -2.62 -41.29
CA VAL A 275 -13.99 -3.10 -40.41
C VAL A 275 -13.02 -1.98 -39.96
N LEU A 276 -13.23 -0.73 -40.38
CA LEU A 276 -12.41 0.43 -39.98
C LEU A 276 -12.69 0.99 -38.57
N VAL A 277 -12.77 0.14 -37.53
CA VAL A 277 -12.61 0.59 -36.12
C VAL A 277 -11.90 -0.45 -35.25
N ASP A 278 -10.59 -0.62 -35.45
CA ASP A 278 -9.67 -1.09 -34.41
C ASP A 278 -8.31 -0.39 -34.64
N GLU A 279 -8.18 0.87 -34.20
CA GLU A 279 -6.97 1.45 -33.56
C GLU A 279 -7.14 2.97 -33.28
N GLU A 280 -6.76 3.39 -32.06
CA GLU A 280 -6.43 4.80 -31.76
C GLU A 280 -5.12 5.14 -32.50
N ALA A 281 -4.96 6.38 -33.01
CA ALA A 281 -3.82 6.77 -33.87
C ALA A 281 -2.46 6.25 -33.33
N PRO A 282 -1.77 5.36 -34.05
CA PRO A 282 -0.82 4.47 -33.41
C PRO A 282 0.52 5.15 -33.08
N VAL A 283 1.07 4.75 -31.93
CA VAL A 283 2.23 5.39 -31.29
C VAL A 283 3.25 4.35 -30.83
N TRP A 284 4.50 4.44 -31.30
CA TRP A 284 5.55 3.48 -30.96
C TRP A 284 6.74 4.14 -30.27
N ARG A 285 7.19 3.55 -29.16
CA ARG A 285 8.43 3.92 -28.49
C ARG A 285 9.60 3.15 -29.11
N LEU A 286 10.45 3.84 -29.86
CA LEU A 286 11.65 3.25 -30.47
C LEU A 286 12.89 3.37 -29.57
N HIS A 287 12.92 4.39 -28.70
CA HIS A 287 14.02 4.62 -27.77
C HIS A 287 13.50 5.32 -26.50
N LYS A 288 14.24 5.27 -25.38
CA LYS A 288 13.82 5.87 -24.08
C LYS A 288 13.34 7.33 -24.18
N ASP A 289 13.94 8.08 -25.11
CA ASP A 289 13.68 9.50 -25.36
C ASP A 289 13.01 9.77 -26.73
N ILE A 290 12.63 8.75 -27.53
CA ILE A 290 11.99 8.95 -28.85
C ILE A 290 10.78 8.04 -29.02
N VAL A 291 9.68 8.66 -29.41
CA VAL A 291 8.42 8.04 -29.78
C VAL A 291 8.07 8.46 -31.22
N VAL A 292 7.38 7.61 -31.98
CA VAL A 292 6.81 7.92 -33.29
C VAL A 292 5.30 7.94 -33.17
N VAL A 293 4.66 9.00 -33.62
CA VAL A 293 3.21 9.12 -33.72
C VAL A 293 2.86 9.07 -35.21
N VAL A 294 2.19 8.03 -35.67
CA VAL A 294 1.58 8.07 -37.02
C VAL A 294 0.25 8.81 -36.90
N SER A 295 0.15 9.89 -37.67
CA SER A 295 -0.99 10.81 -37.64
C SER A 295 -1.40 11.17 -39.06
N VAL A 296 -2.69 11.40 -39.27
CA VAL A 296 -3.22 11.79 -40.58
C VAL A 296 -3.06 13.29 -40.78
N HIS A 297 -2.33 13.70 -41.83
CA HIS A 297 -2.21 15.07 -42.30
C HIS A 297 -2.82 15.16 -43.70
N ARG A 298 -3.89 15.96 -43.86
CA ARG A 298 -4.60 16.13 -45.15
C ARG A 298 -4.99 14.78 -45.82
N GLY A 299 -5.39 13.80 -45.01
CA GLY A 299 -5.77 12.45 -45.48
C GLY A 299 -4.59 11.46 -45.62
N VAL A 300 -3.35 11.91 -45.54
CA VAL A 300 -2.15 11.06 -45.69
C VAL A 300 -1.55 10.70 -44.32
N ALA A 301 -1.16 9.44 -44.12
CA ALA A 301 -0.46 9.02 -42.92
C ALA A 301 0.98 9.57 -42.89
N VAL A 302 1.35 10.22 -41.78
CA VAL A 302 2.69 10.79 -41.54
C VAL A 302 3.27 10.23 -40.24
N PRO A 303 4.43 9.56 -40.28
CA PRO A 303 5.16 9.13 -39.10
C PRO A 303 5.95 10.33 -38.54
N VAL A 304 5.52 10.83 -37.39
CA VAL A 304 6.11 11.99 -36.73
C VAL A 304 6.97 11.53 -35.55
N PRO A 305 8.31 11.71 -35.58
CA PRO A 305 9.15 11.43 -34.43
C PRO A 305 8.97 12.56 -33.42
N VAL A 306 8.67 12.22 -32.17
CA VAL A 306 8.57 13.15 -31.05
C VAL A 306 9.64 12.79 -30.04
N HIS A 307 10.46 13.78 -29.70
CA HIS A 307 11.51 13.63 -28.71
C HIS A 307 10.98 14.01 -27.32
N LEU A 308 11.23 13.14 -26.33
CA LEU A 308 10.71 13.22 -24.97
C LEU A 308 11.85 13.35 -23.94
N PRO A 309 12.64 14.45 -23.94
CA PRO A 309 13.71 14.65 -22.99
C PRO A 309 13.16 14.96 -21.58
N LYS A 310 14.06 14.95 -20.58
CA LYS A 310 13.71 15.32 -19.19
C LYS A 310 13.13 16.73 -19.07
N LYS A 311 13.57 17.68 -19.90
CA LYS A 311 13.09 19.07 -19.93
C LYS A 311 12.55 19.41 -21.33
N GLY A 312 11.23 19.57 -21.42
CA GLY A 312 10.50 19.84 -22.67
C GLY A 312 10.06 18.58 -23.42
N VAL A 313 9.26 18.78 -24.47
CA VAL A 313 8.92 17.82 -25.51
C VAL A 313 9.02 18.55 -26.84
N SER A 314 9.59 17.91 -27.86
CA SER A 314 9.75 18.53 -29.18
C SER A 314 9.25 17.62 -30.30
N CYS A 315 8.44 18.20 -31.17
CA CYS A 315 8.02 17.56 -32.41
C CYS A 315 9.18 17.60 -33.41
N GLY A 316 9.60 16.45 -33.92
CA GLY A 316 10.55 16.35 -35.03
C GLY A 316 9.98 16.74 -36.39
N PHE A 317 8.72 17.20 -36.44
CA PHE A 317 7.99 17.63 -37.64
C PHE A 317 7.50 19.09 -37.56
N CYS A 318 6.62 19.42 -36.60
CA CYS A 318 6.05 20.77 -36.47
C CYS A 318 7.05 21.81 -35.92
N PRO A 319 7.25 22.97 -36.58
CA PRO A 319 8.28 23.94 -36.20
C PRO A 319 7.97 24.74 -34.92
N LEU A 320 6.69 24.92 -34.56
CA LEU A 320 6.27 25.81 -33.45
C LEU A 320 6.19 25.13 -32.06
N ALA A 321 6.79 23.95 -31.88
CA ALA A 321 6.64 23.13 -30.67
C ALA A 321 7.11 23.79 -29.35
N GLY A 322 7.91 24.86 -29.42
CA GLY A 322 8.43 25.58 -28.24
C GLY A 322 7.43 26.51 -27.53
N VAL A 323 6.28 26.84 -28.14
CA VAL A 323 5.39 27.92 -27.64
C VAL A 323 4.02 27.41 -27.17
N ARG A 324 3.40 26.48 -27.92
CA ARG A 324 2.22 25.70 -27.49
C ARG A 324 2.28 24.33 -28.17
N GLY A 325 2.30 23.24 -27.40
CA GLY A 325 2.50 21.88 -27.94
C GLY A 325 1.48 21.48 -29.02
N CYS A 326 1.96 20.96 -30.15
CA CYS A 326 1.12 20.44 -31.23
C CYS A 326 0.45 19.10 -30.86
N SER A 327 -0.49 18.63 -31.70
CA SER A 327 -1.19 17.35 -31.50
C SER A 327 -0.25 16.16 -31.27
N HIS A 328 0.84 16.04 -32.03
CA HIS A 328 1.83 14.97 -31.83
C HIS A 328 2.53 15.07 -30.47
N THR A 329 2.92 16.28 -30.04
CA THR A 329 3.51 16.44 -28.71
C THR A 329 2.51 16.11 -27.62
N LYS A 330 1.24 16.52 -27.73
CA LYS A 330 0.17 16.17 -26.77
C LYS A 330 -0.05 14.65 -26.68
N LEU A 331 -0.10 13.97 -27.83
CA LEU A 331 -0.24 12.51 -27.92
C LEU A 331 1.00 11.76 -27.42
N ALA A 332 2.19 12.36 -27.53
CA ALA A 332 3.44 11.75 -27.08
C ALA A 332 3.81 12.10 -25.62
N GLU A 333 3.33 13.21 -25.06
CA GLU A 333 3.64 13.74 -23.72
C GLU A 333 3.36 12.68 -22.64
N GLN A 334 2.25 11.95 -22.81
CA GLN A 334 1.83 10.84 -21.92
C GLN A 334 2.86 9.70 -21.80
N TYR A 335 3.82 9.59 -22.73
CA TYR A 335 4.86 8.57 -22.71
C TYR A 335 6.18 9.06 -22.06
N ARG A 336 6.26 10.28 -21.53
CA ARG A 336 7.51 10.85 -20.99
C ARG A 336 7.88 10.19 -19.64
N VAL A 337 8.91 9.33 -19.63
CA VAL A 337 9.34 8.52 -18.46
C VAL A 337 10.66 9.02 -17.88
N ALA A 338 10.76 9.08 -16.55
CA ALA A 338 12.01 9.39 -15.85
C ALA A 338 12.83 8.12 -15.56
N HIS A 339 13.95 7.96 -16.27
CA HIS A 339 15.02 6.95 -16.09
C HIS A 339 14.68 5.49 -16.50
N GLY A 340 15.65 4.80 -17.11
CA GLY A 340 15.50 3.50 -17.83
C GLY A 340 15.58 2.26 -16.92
N ASN A 341 15.50 1.02 -17.44
CA ASN A 341 16.09 0.52 -18.70
C ASN A 341 15.14 0.32 -19.90
N VAL A 342 15.76 0.04 -21.06
CA VAL A 342 15.11 -0.33 -22.33
C VAL A 342 14.85 -1.86 -22.33
N PRO A 343 13.63 -2.34 -22.62
CA PRO A 343 13.39 -3.76 -22.89
C PRO A 343 14.12 -4.21 -24.15
N LEU A 344 14.59 -5.46 -24.18
CA LEU A 344 15.06 -6.11 -25.40
C LEU A 344 13.93 -6.08 -26.47
N GLN A 345 14.30 -6.15 -27.76
CA GLN A 345 13.31 -6.31 -28.84
C GLN A 345 12.35 -7.46 -28.52
N LEU A 346 11.05 -7.19 -28.49
CA LEU A 346 9.99 -8.17 -28.80
C LEU A 346 8.61 -7.47 -28.88
N THR A 347 7.94 -7.70 -30.02
CA THR A 347 6.48 -7.80 -30.27
C THR A 347 5.47 -6.78 -29.70
N ALA A 348 4.48 -6.46 -30.53
CA ALA A 348 3.42 -5.50 -30.27
C ALA A 348 2.50 -5.85 -29.08
N THR A 349 2.70 -5.22 -27.91
CA THR A 349 1.74 -5.25 -26.77
C THR A 349 1.83 -4.05 -25.80
N GLY A 350 2.37 -2.90 -26.22
CA GLY A 350 2.76 -1.79 -25.32
C GLY A 350 1.91 -0.51 -25.34
N CYS A 351 0.58 -0.56 -25.26
CA CYS A 351 -0.29 0.64 -25.31
C CYS A 351 -0.97 1.00 -23.97
N VAL A 352 -0.90 2.28 -23.57
CA VAL A 352 -1.64 2.83 -22.42
C VAL A 352 -3.00 3.33 -22.89
N ARG A 353 -4.08 2.68 -22.43
CA ARG A 353 -5.45 2.84 -22.96
C ARG A 353 -6.23 3.97 -22.29
N SER A 354 -6.98 4.74 -23.09
CA SER A 354 -7.86 5.80 -22.60
C SER A 354 -9.18 5.21 -22.04
N THR A 355 -9.35 5.22 -20.70
CA THR A 355 -10.59 4.69 -20.07
C THR A 355 -11.80 5.59 -20.34
N VAL A 356 -12.81 5.10 -21.05
CA VAL A 356 -14.03 5.86 -21.39
C VAL A 356 -15.00 5.95 -20.21
N SER A 357 -15.17 4.88 -19.42
CA SER A 357 -15.94 4.97 -18.17
C SER A 357 -15.16 5.70 -17.08
N THR A 358 -15.81 6.69 -16.48
CA THR A 358 -15.28 7.63 -15.48
C THR A 358 -16.21 7.80 -14.27
N LYS A 359 -17.53 7.61 -14.44
CA LYS A 359 -18.51 7.73 -13.35
C LYS A 359 -18.41 6.55 -12.37
N SER A 360 -18.67 6.85 -11.10
CA SER A 360 -18.64 5.88 -9.99
C SER A 360 -19.69 4.76 -10.10
N LEU A 361 -19.32 3.56 -9.66
CA LEU A 361 -20.18 2.36 -9.62
C LEU A 361 -20.49 1.92 -8.18
N SER A 362 -21.60 1.20 -7.98
CA SER A 362 -21.96 0.61 -6.67
C SER A 362 -21.11 -0.62 -6.32
N LEU A 363 -21.01 -0.94 -5.02
CA LEU A 363 -20.23 -2.07 -4.50
C LEU A 363 -20.85 -3.46 -4.69
N PHE A 364 -22.12 -3.55 -5.09
CA PHE A 364 -22.76 -4.82 -5.46
C PHE A 364 -23.58 -4.69 -6.75
N ASN A 365 -24.02 -5.82 -7.32
CA ASN A 365 -24.89 -5.83 -8.49
C ASN A 365 -26.33 -5.56 -8.05
N CYS A 366 -26.98 -4.57 -8.65
CA CYS A 366 -28.43 -4.42 -8.54
C CYS A 366 -29.15 -5.37 -9.52
N LEU A 367 -30.45 -5.57 -9.31
CA LEU A 367 -31.29 -6.42 -10.18
C LEU A 367 -31.18 -6.02 -11.66
N ARG A 368 -31.15 -4.71 -11.97
CA ARG A 368 -30.99 -4.22 -13.34
C ARG A 368 -29.67 -4.67 -13.98
N ALA A 369 -28.56 -4.65 -13.26
CA ALA A 369 -27.25 -5.06 -13.78
C ALA A 369 -27.19 -6.57 -14.07
N ILE A 370 -27.82 -7.38 -13.21
CA ILE A 370 -27.93 -8.84 -13.39
C ILE A 370 -28.82 -9.15 -14.61
N ALA A 371 -30.01 -8.56 -14.66
CA ALA A 371 -30.94 -8.77 -15.77
C ALA A 371 -30.39 -8.23 -17.10
N PHE A 372 -29.62 -7.14 -17.08
CA PHE A 372 -28.93 -6.62 -18.26
C PHE A 372 -27.86 -7.59 -18.77
N ASP A 373 -27.01 -8.12 -17.88
CA ASP A 373 -25.98 -9.10 -18.26
C ASP A 373 -26.59 -10.35 -18.88
N ARG A 374 -27.71 -10.86 -18.33
CA ARG A 374 -28.44 -11.98 -18.92
C ARG A 374 -29.02 -11.65 -20.30
N ARG A 375 -29.62 -10.48 -20.48
CA ARG A 375 -30.14 -10.06 -21.81
C ARG A 375 -29.04 -9.91 -22.86
N VAL A 376 -27.89 -9.33 -22.51
CA VAL A 376 -26.77 -9.20 -23.47
C VAL A 376 -26.09 -10.55 -23.69
N GLY A 377 -26.07 -11.43 -22.69
CA GLY A 377 -25.59 -12.81 -22.84
C GLY A 377 -26.46 -13.64 -23.78
N GLU A 378 -27.79 -13.58 -23.66
CA GLU A 378 -28.72 -14.19 -24.62
C GLU A 378 -28.60 -13.55 -26.01
N LEU A 379 -28.37 -12.25 -26.10
CA LEU A 379 -28.11 -11.57 -27.37
C LEU A 379 -26.83 -12.10 -28.03
N ALA A 380 -25.77 -12.37 -27.25
CA ALA A 380 -24.54 -13.00 -27.73
C ALA A 380 -24.80 -14.43 -28.22
N ARG A 381 -25.60 -15.21 -27.46
CA ARG A 381 -26.05 -16.56 -27.79
C ARG A 381 -26.74 -16.61 -29.17
N LEU A 382 -27.51 -15.57 -29.49
CA LEU A 382 -28.24 -15.41 -30.76
C LEU A 382 -27.42 -14.69 -31.85
N GLY A 383 -26.15 -14.38 -31.63
CA GLY A 383 -25.30 -13.66 -32.60
C GLY A 383 -25.65 -12.20 -32.83
N GLY A 384 -26.44 -11.59 -31.95
CA GLY A 384 -26.91 -10.21 -32.06
C GLY A 384 -25.84 -9.16 -31.68
N VAL A 385 -26.20 -7.89 -31.89
CA VAL A 385 -25.35 -6.72 -31.61
C VAL A 385 -26.01 -5.83 -30.55
N TYR A 386 -25.31 -5.57 -29.45
CA TYR A 386 -25.78 -4.64 -28.42
C TYR A 386 -25.50 -3.19 -28.83
N GLU A 387 -26.51 -2.32 -28.85
CA GLU A 387 -26.34 -0.90 -29.20
C GLU A 387 -26.27 0.00 -27.96
N LEU A 388 -25.11 0.63 -27.75
CA LEU A 388 -24.93 1.70 -26.78
C LEU A 388 -25.24 3.04 -27.44
N LYS A 389 -26.42 3.58 -27.11
CA LYS A 389 -26.99 4.82 -27.68
C LYS A 389 -26.08 6.04 -27.50
N ALA A 390 -26.33 7.07 -28.33
CA ALA A 390 -25.64 8.36 -28.25
C ALA A 390 -25.77 9.00 -26.84
N PRO A 391 -24.76 9.78 -26.40
CA PRO A 391 -24.81 10.49 -25.13
C PRO A 391 -25.82 11.63 -25.17
N THR A 392 -26.52 11.83 -24.05
CA THR A 392 -27.45 12.95 -23.84
C THR A 392 -26.76 14.23 -23.36
N ARG A 393 -25.50 14.16 -22.90
CA ARG A 393 -24.67 15.30 -22.49
C ARG A 393 -23.24 15.14 -22.98
N CYS A 394 -22.59 16.23 -23.38
CA CYS A 394 -21.18 16.20 -23.77
C CYS A 394 -20.30 15.93 -22.54
N SER A 395 -19.35 14.99 -22.65
CA SER A 395 -18.44 14.65 -21.55
C SER A 395 -17.38 15.71 -21.25
N HIS A 396 -17.15 16.65 -22.17
CA HIS A 396 -16.15 17.71 -22.00
C HIS A 396 -16.74 19.04 -21.50
N CYS A 397 -17.78 19.56 -22.16
CA CYS A 397 -18.39 20.86 -21.81
C CYS A 397 -19.74 20.75 -21.07
N GLY A 398 -20.21 19.53 -20.77
CA GLY A 398 -21.42 19.28 -19.99
C GLY A 398 -22.75 19.62 -20.70
N THR A 399 -22.72 20.25 -21.87
CA THR A 399 -23.94 20.73 -22.53
C THR A 399 -24.86 19.60 -22.97
N ASP A 400 -26.17 19.85 -22.91
CA ASP A 400 -27.20 18.93 -23.36
C ASP A 400 -27.10 18.67 -24.88
N LEU A 401 -27.34 17.41 -25.25
CA LEU A 401 -27.25 16.86 -26.61
C LEU A 401 -28.59 16.31 -27.11
N THR A 402 -29.64 16.32 -26.29
CA THR A 402 -30.93 15.71 -26.61
C THR A 402 -31.57 16.26 -27.89
N GLY A 403 -31.43 17.57 -28.15
CA GLY A 403 -31.91 18.24 -29.36
C GLY A 403 -30.89 18.34 -30.52
N VAL A 404 -29.73 17.67 -30.43
CA VAL A 404 -28.77 17.63 -31.54
C VAL A 404 -29.21 16.57 -32.55
N ALA A 405 -29.26 16.93 -33.82
CA ALA A 405 -29.69 16.06 -34.91
C ALA A 405 -28.76 14.84 -35.10
N ALA A 406 -29.31 13.78 -35.70
CA ALA A 406 -28.67 12.48 -35.83
C ALA A 406 -27.56 12.43 -36.90
N ASP A 407 -27.48 13.44 -37.76
CA ASP A 407 -26.39 13.67 -38.71
C ASP A 407 -25.02 13.91 -38.04
N HIS A 408 -25.03 14.32 -36.76
CA HIS A 408 -23.83 14.45 -35.93
C HIS A 408 -23.45 13.17 -35.16
N ASP A 409 -24.21 12.08 -35.31
CA ASP A 409 -23.87 10.77 -34.76
C ASP A 409 -23.00 9.96 -35.72
N SER A 410 -22.12 9.14 -35.17
CA SER A 410 -21.48 8.03 -35.89
C SER A 410 -21.35 6.82 -34.98
N ALA A 411 -21.39 5.63 -35.58
CA ALA A 411 -21.31 4.37 -34.85
C ALA A 411 -19.91 3.75 -34.96
N LEU A 412 -19.46 3.11 -33.88
CA LEU A 412 -18.22 2.33 -33.84
C LEU A 412 -18.55 0.87 -33.47
N PRO A 413 -18.16 -0.16 -34.25
CA PRO A 413 -18.16 -1.53 -33.76
C PRO A 413 -17.22 -1.68 -32.55
N ALA A 414 -17.61 -2.56 -31.64
CA ALA A 414 -16.98 -2.79 -30.35
C ALA A 414 -17.30 -4.20 -29.85
N ILE A 415 -16.69 -4.63 -28.74
CA ILE A 415 -17.00 -5.91 -28.08
C ILE A 415 -17.34 -5.66 -26.62
N ILE A 416 -18.44 -6.25 -26.14
CA ILE A 416 -18.86 -6.25 -24.74
C ILE A 416 -18.84 -7.67 -24.16
N HIS A 417 -18.19 -7.85 -23.01
CA HIS A 417 -18.09 -9.16 -22.34
C HIS A 417 -19.17 -9.33 -21.27
N THR A 418 -19.82 -10.49 -21.26
CA THR A 418 -20.91 -10.85 -20.33
C THR A 418 -20.55 -12.13 -19.55
N THR A 419 -21.37 -12.53 -18.56
CA THR A 419 -21.16 -13.84 -17.90
C THR A 419 -21.42 -15.05 -18.81
N LEU A 420 -22.06 -14.88 -19.97
CA LEU A 420 -22.37 -15.93 -20.95
C LEU A 420 -21.52 -15.88 -22.23
N GLY A 421 -20.63 -14.89 -22.39
CA GLY A 421 -19.77 -14.78 -23.57
C GLY A 421 -19.46 -13.34 -23.99
N PRO A 422 -18.49 -13.15 -24.91
CA PRO A 422 -18.35 -11.92 -25.69
C PRO A 422 -19.55 -11.72 -26.62
N CYS A 423 -20.06 -10.49 -26.68
CA CYS A 423 -21.12 -10.04 -27.58
C CYS A 423 -20.57 -8.92 -28.47
N SER A 424 -21.00 -8.90 -29.73
CA SER A 424 -20.82 -7.73 -30.60
C SER A 424 -21.54 -6.52 -30.00
N MET A 425 -20.90 -5.35 -30.06
CA MET A 425 -21.44 -4.08 -29.58
C MET A 425 -21.28 -3.00 -30.66
N ARG A 426 -22.16 -2.00 -30.64
CA ARG A 426 -22.08 -0.79 -31.44
C ARG A 426 -22.18 0.42 -30.53
N VAL A 427 -21.16 1.27 -30.51
CA VAL A 427 -21.10 2.48 -29.67
C VAL A 427 -21.38 3.71 -30.53
N THR A 428 -22.50 4.38 -30.28
CA THR A 428 -22.83 5.64 -30.96
C THR A 428 -22.15 6.81 -30.25
N ARG A 429 -21.30 7.52 -30.99
CA ARG A 429 -20.63 8.76 -30.57
C ARG A 429 -21.30 9.96 -31.24
N ARG A 430 -21.50 11.03 -30.48
CA ARG A 430 -22.14 12.29 -30.94
C ARG A 430 -21.11 13.41 -30.97
N ARG A 431 -20.98 14.12 -32.10
CA ARG A 431 -20.17 15.35 -32.21
C ARG A 431 -21.00 16.55 -31.76
N ARG A 432 -20.37 17.49 -31.05
CA ARG A 432 -21.01 18.78 -30.70
C ARG A 432 -20.60 19.88 -31.68
N PRO A 433 -21.53 20.71 -32.21
CA PRO A 433 -21.14 21.83 -33.08
C PRO A 433 -20.16 22.81 -32.42
N ASN A 434 -20.41 23.26 -31.18
CA ASN A 434 -19.63 24.37 -30.59
C ASN A 434 -18.27 23.98 -29.98
N CYS A 435 -18.07 22.72 -29.58
CA CYS A 435 -16.78 22.26 -29.02
C CYS A 435 -16.09 21.21 -29.88
N GLU A 436 -16.71 20.82 -31.01
CA GLU A 436 -16.31 19.83 -32.02
C GLU A 436 -15.92 18.42 -31.53
N GLN A 437 -15.86 18.20 -30.23
CA GLN A 437 -15.43 16.95 -29.63
C GLN A 437 -16.51 15.87 -29.73
N LEU A 438 -16.10 14.66 -30.10
CA LEU A 438 -16.95 13.48 -30.08
C LEU A 438 -17.01 12.90 -28.66
N SER A 439 -18.21 12.71 -28.15
CA SER A 439 -18.48 12.03 -26.88
C SER A 439 -19.24 10.72 -27.14
N ALA A 440 -19.05 9.72 -26.30
CA ALA A 440 -19.95 8.56 -26.18
C ALA A 440 -20.59 8.55 -24.79
N ARG A 441 -21.52 7.62 -24.54
CA ARG A 441 -22.00 7.37 -23.18
C ARG A 441 -20.88 6.78 -22.32
N ASP A 442 -20.89 7.17 -21.04
CA ASP A 442 -19.99 6.65 -20.01
C ASP A 442 -20.24 5.16 -19.68
N GLY A 443 -21.46 4.65 -19.93
CA GLY A 443 -21.84 3.25 -19.69
C GLY A 443 -22.51 2.97 -18.35
N ARG A 444 -22.27 3.79 -17.29
CA ARG A 444 -22.85 3.57 -15.95
C ARG A 444 -24.37 3.40 -15.96
N GLU A 445 -25.10 4.32 -16.59
CA GLU A 445 -26.57 4.31 -16.65
C GLU A 445 -27.12 3.12 -17.47
N ASP A 446 -26.31 2.53 -18.33
CA ASP A 446 -26.62 1.37 -19.15
C ASP A 446 -26.12 0.05 -18.52
N SER A 447 -25.48 0.10 -17.33
CA SER A 447 -24.84 -1.03 -16.64
C SER A 447 -23.65 -1.67 -17.39
N VAL A 448 -22.92 -0.83 -18.14
CA VAL A 448 -21.72 -1.17 -18.93
C VAL A 448 -20.48 -0.51 -18.32
N VAL A 449 -19.34 -1.21 -18.38
CA VAL A 449 -18.00 -0.67 -18.11
C VAL A 449 -17.23 -0.62 -19.42
N LEU A 450 -16.90 0.57 -19.91
CA LEU A 450 -16.09 0.79 -21.10
C LEU A 450 -14.63 1.06 -20.73
N LEU A 451 -13.74 0.15 -21.15
CA LEU A 451 -12.30 0.37 -21.10
C LEU A 451 -11.85 1.27 -22.27
N SER A 452 -12.51 1.18 -23.41
CA SER A 452 -12.33 2.07 -24.56
C SER A 452 -13.62 2.11 -25.40
N MET A 453 -13.66 2.93 -26.46
CA MET A 453 -14.83 2.99 -27.36
C MET A 453 -15.11 1.65 -28.10
N ILE A 454 -14.13 0.74 -28.12
CA ILE A 454 -14.15 -0.54 -28.85
C ILE A 454 -14.16 -1.77 -27.93
N SER A 455 -14.10 -1.57 -26.60
CA SER A 455 -13.95 -2.66 -25.62
C SER A 455 -14.61 -2.32 -24.28
N GLY A 456 -15.54 -3.17 -23.85
CA GLY A 456 -16.17 -3.07 -22.53
C GLY A 456 -16.66 -4.41 -21.99
N SER A 457 -17.41 -4.33 -20.90
CA SER A 457 -18.12 -5.45 -20.28
C SER A 457 -19.39 -5.00 -19.59
N THR A 458 -20.23 -5.95 -19.19
CA THR A 458 -21.29 -5.71 -18.22
C THR A 458 -20.68 -5.47 -16.83
N VAL A 459 -21.35 -4.65 -16.02
CA VAL A 459 -20.98 -4.47 -14.60
C VAL A 459 -21.04 -5.80 -13.84
N ALA A 460 -21.94 -6.71 -14.23
CA ALA A 460 -22.10 -8.00 -13.56
C ALA A 460 -20.92 -8.95 -13.81
N TRP A 461 -20.44 -9.07 -15.05
CA TRP A 461 -19.25 -9.87 -15.38
C TRP A 461 -18.01 -9.33 -14.67
N ALA A 462 -17.77 -8.01 -14.76
CA ALA A 462 -16.59 -7.41 -14.14
C ALA A 462 -16.58 -7.60 -12.62
N ARG A 463 -17.76 -7.58 -11.98
CA ARG A 463 -17.91 -7.92 -10.56
C ARG A 463 -17.71 -9.40 -10.26
N LYS A 464 -18.25 -10.33 -11.06
CA LYS A 464 -18.00 -11.78 -10.90
C LYS A 464 -16.50 -12.03 -10.83
N CYS A 465 -15.74 -11.48 -11.77
CA CYS A 465 -14.29 -11.55 -11.80
C CYS A 465 -13.65 -10.89 -10.57
N ALA A 466 -14.07 -9.68 -10.19
CA ALA A 466 -13.53 -8.98 -9.03
C ALA A 466 -13.75 -9.71 -7.69
N GLU A 467 -14.85 -10.44 -7.52
CA GLU A 467 -15.12 -11.22 -6.31
C GLU A 467 -14.22 -12.46 -6.18
N PHE A 468 -13.84 -13.11 -7.28
CA PHE A 468 -12.81 -14.16 -7.26
C PHE A 468 -11.45 -13.60 -6.87
N VAL A 469 -11.05 -12.46 -7.46
CA VAL A 469 -9.80 -11.76 -7.11
C VAL A 469 -9.78 -11.37 -5.63
N ARG A 470 -10.89 -10.86 -5.11
CA ARG A 470 -11.09 -10.52 -3.69
C ARG A 470 -11.04 -11.75 -2.77
N SER A 471 -11.25 -12.95 -3.31
CA SER A 471 -11.20 -14.22 -2.58
C SER A 471 -9.82 -14.88 -2.60
N GLY A 472 -8.85 -14.32 -3.35
CA GLY A 472 -7.47 -14.80 -3.43
C GLY A 472 -7.06 -15.41 -4.77
N THR A 473 -7.98 -15.54 -5.74
CA THR A 473 -7.69 -16.08 -7.07
C THR A 473 -6.94 -15.06 -7.93
N HIS A 474 -5.87 -15.47 -8.62
CA HIS A 474 -5.12 -14.54 -9.46
C HIS A 474 -5.90 -14.14 -10.72
N ILE A 475 -5.70 -12.89 -11.21
CA ILE A 475 -6.48 -12.36 -12.33
C ILE A 475 -6.29 -13.20 -13.60
N SER A 476 -5.11 -13.78 -13.84
CA SER A 476 -4.90 -14.69 -14.96
C SER A 476 -5.86 -15.89 -14.90
N ASP A 477 -5.99 -16.51 -13.73
CA ASP A 477 -6.73 -17.77 -13.56
C ASP A 477 -8.24 -17.51 -13.68
N VAL A 478 -8.72 -16.38 -13.15
CA VAL A 478 -10.10 -15.90 -13.36
C VAL A 478 -10.40 -15.71 -14.85
N LEU A 479 -9.44 -15.20 -15.63
CA LEU A 479 -9.59 -15.01 -17.07
C LEU A 479 -9.47 -16.33 -17.85
N SER A 480 -8.57 -17.24 -17.46
CA SER A 480 -8.49 -18.59 -18.01
C SER A 480 -9.80 -19.35 -17.81
N GLN A 481 -10.42 -19.25 -16.63
CA GLN A 481 -11.74 -19.83 -16.39
C GLN A 481 -12.81 -19.20 -17.28
N CYS A 482 -12.86 -17.86 -17.40
CA CYS A 482 -13.84 -17.20 -18.29
C CYS A 482 -13.66 -17.63 -19.76
N LEU A 483 -12.41 -17.73 -20.23
CA LEU A 483 -12.11 -18.17 -21.60
C LEU A 483 -12.46 -19.65 -21.80
N SER A 484 -12.24 -20.50 -20.80
CA SER A 484 -12.63 -21.92 -20.82
C SER A 484 -14.15 -22.08 -20.81
N ASP A 485 -14.88 -21.35 -19.97
CA ASP A 485 -16.35 -21.30 -19.94
C ASP A 485 -16.89 -20.92 -21.35
N TRP A 486 -16.34 -19.87 -21.97
CA TRP A 486 -16.77 -19.42 -23.30
C TRP A 486 -16.40 -20.39 -24.43
N ALA A 487 -15.23 -21.04 -24.34
CA ALA A 487 -14.84 -22.10 -25.28
C ALA A 487 -15.80 -23.29 -25.18
N GLY A 488 -16.14 -23.74 -23.96
CA GLY A 488 -17.12 -24.80 -23.72
C GLY A 488 -18.50 -24.46 -24.27
N LEU A 489 -18.99 -23.22 -24.06
CA LEU A 489 -20.24 -22.73 -24.66
C LEU A 489 -20.18 -22.72 -26.20
N THR A 490 -19.01 -22.43 -26.80
CA THR A 490 -18.82 -22.44 -28.26
C THR A 490 -18.84 -23.87 -28.79
N SER A 491 -18.12 -24.79 -28.13
CA SER A 491 -18.10 -26.22 -28.46
C SER A 491 -19.47 -26.89 -28.30
N ALA A 492 -20.29 -26.43 -27.35
CA ALA A 492 -21.66 -26.88 -27.15
C ALA A 492 -22.67 -26.26 -28.15
N GLY A 493 -22.23 -25.43 -29.10
CA GLY A 493 -23.12 -24.72 -30.04
C GLY A 493 -24.01 -23.66 -29.38
N LEU A 494 -23.76 -23.32 -28.12
CA LEU A 494 -24.50 -22.30 -27.38
C LEU A 494 -23.97 -20.90 -27.68
N LEU A 495 -22.68 -20.72 -27.98
CA LEU A 495 -22.12 -19.45 -28.42
C LEU A 495 -21.70 -19.50 -29.90
N PRO A 496 -22.02 -18.50 -30.74
CA PRO A 496 -21.61 -18.49 -32.13
C PRO A 496 -20.08 -18.52 -32.29
N SER A 497 -19.58 -19.28 -33.28
CA SER A 497 -18.14 -19.36 -33.59
C SER A 497 -17.51 -18.03 -34.02
N SER A 498 -18.33 -17.04 -34.41
CA SER A 498 -17.92 -15.66 -34.69
C SER A 498 -17.68 -14.81 -33.43
N ALA A 499 -18.11 -15.26 -32.24
CA ALA A 499 -18.03 -14.52 -30.99
C ALA A 499 -16.61 -14.51 -30.39
N LYS A 500 -15.75 -13.63 -30.93
CA LYS A 500 -14.36 -13.48 -30.46
C LYS A 500 -14.27 -12.61 -29.21
N SER A 501 -13.54 -13.08 -28.19
CA SER A 501 -13.21 -12.28 -27.01
C SER A 501 -12.05 -11.31 -27.29
N ARG A 502 -11.94 -10.23 -26.50
CA ARG A 502 -10.73 -9.39 -26.51
C ARG A 502 -9.62 -10.08 -25.71
N GLY A 503 -8.36 -9.83 -26.11
CA GLY A 503 -7.18 -10.43 -25.47
C GLY A 503 -7.08 -10.19 -23.94
N VAL A 504 -6.38 -11.10 -23.27
CA VAL A 504 -6.29 -11.21 -21.79
C VAL A 504 -5.98 -9.88 -21.09
N ASP A 505 -5.05 -9.07 -21.62
CA ASP A 505 -4.71 -7.77 -21.01
C ASP A 505 -5.81 -6.72 -21.12
N THR A 506 -6.68 -6.81 -22.13
CA THR A 506 -7.90 -6.01 -22.24
C THR A 506 -8.89 -6.40 -21.15
N LEU A 507 -9.10 -7.70 -20.94
CA LEU A 507 -10.00 -8.22 -19.92
C LEU A 507 -9.50 -7.90 -18.49
N ARG A 508 -8.20 -8.08 -18.23
CA ARG A 508 -7.51 -7.65 -17.00
C ARG A 508 -7.71 -6.16 -16.74
N ALA A 509 -7.52 -5.31 -17.75
CA ALA A 509 -7.70 -3.88 -17.63
C ALA A 509 -9.17 -3.47 -17.39
N ILE A 510 -10.15 -4.18 -17.97
CA ILE A 510 -11.58 -3.97 -17.67
C ILE A 510 -11.89 -4.30 -16.19
N ILE A 511 -11.38 -5.42 -15.66
CA ILE A 511 -11.58 -5.81 -14.24
C ILE A 511 -11.01 -4.75 -13.29
N LEU A 512 -9.79 -4.27 -13.56
CA LEU A 512 -9.14 -3.22 -12.76
C LEU A 512 -9.85 -1.86 -12.90
N ALA A 513 -10.35 -1.53 -14.10
CA ALA A 513 -11.15 -0.32 -14.32
C ALA A 513 -12.47 -0.37 -13.53
N PHE A 514 -13.15 -1.51 -13.51
CA PHE A 514 -14.35 -1.72 -12.70
C PHE A 514 -14.07 -1.57 -11.19
N MET A 515 -12.99 -2.16 -10.68
CA MET A 515 -12.59 -1.99 -9.28
C MET A 515 -12.31 -0.51 -8.96
N ARG A 516 -11.56 0.18 -9.82
CA ARG A 516 -11.30 1.64 -9.72
C ARG A 516 -12.60 2.44 -9.67
N LEU A 517 -13.53 2.20 -10.59
CA LEU A 517 -14.79 2.95 -10.68
C LEU A 517 -15.72 2.66 -9.49
N SER A 518 -15.61 1.49 -8.87
CA SER A 518 -16.33 1.16 -7.64
C SER A 518 -15.80 1.87 -6.38
N VAL A 519 -14.64 2.53 -6.48
CA VAL A 519 -13.97 3.22 -5.35
C VAL A 519 -13.63 4.69 -5.62
N VAL A 520 -13.94 5.19 -6.82
CA VAL A 520 -13.97 6.62 -7.14
C VAL A 520 -15.22 7.21 -6.49
N ASP A 521 -15.04 8.17 -5.57
CA ASP A 521 -16.11 8.78 -4.77
C ASP A 521 -17.04 7.74 -4.11
N PRO A 522 -16.55 6.90 -3.17
CA PRO A 522 -17.35 5.84 -2.55
C PRO A 522 -18.35 6.42 -1.54
N ASP A 523 -19.33 5.61 -1.12
CA ASP A 523 -20.36 6.04 -0.17
C ASP A 523 -19.74 6.40 1.18
N ARG A 524 -19.92 7.66 1.63
CA ARG A 524 -19.15 8.22 2.76
C ARG A 524 -19.34 7.48 4.08
N SER A 525 -20.53 6.93 4.34
CA SER A 525 -20.81 6.20 5.59
C SER A 525 -19.87 5.01 5.76
N LEU A 526 -19.46 4.33 4.68
CA LEU A 526 -18.56 3.19 4.72
C LEU A 526 -17.23 3.53 5.42
N TYR A 527 -16.79 4.78 5.35
CA TYR A 527 -15.54 5.26 5.95
C TYR A 527 -15.75 6.05 7.24
N ASP A 528 -16.98 6.30 7.68
CA ASP A 528 -17.28 6.99 8.93
C ASP A 528 -17.95 6.08 9.96
N CYS A 529 -17.55 6.21 11.22
CA CYS A 529 -18.03 5.37 12.32
C CYS A 529 -18.63 6.22 13.43
N SER A 530 -19.94 6.44 13.36
CA SER A 530 -20.72 7.12 14.40
C SER A 530 -20.57 6.44 15.77
N ALA A 531 -20.45 5.11 15.83
CA ALA A 531 -20.26 4.36 17.07
C ALA A 531 -18.90 4.61 17.77
N CYS A 532 -17.89 5.13 17.05
CA CYS A 532 -16.58 5.47 17.61
C CYS A 532 -16.33 6.98 17.71
N LYS A 533 -17.20 7.82 17.14
CA LYS A 533 -17.15 9.27 17.30
C LYS A 533 -17.76 9.66 18.65
N LEU A 534 -17.06 10.51 19.38
CA LEU A 534 -17.57 11.19 20.56
C LEU A 534 -18.51 12.35 20.15
N PRO A 535 -19.37 12.86 21.05
CA PRO A 535 -20.25 13.99 20.74
C PRO A 535 -19.52 15.24 20.20
N CYS A 536 -18.26 15.44 20.60
CA CYS A 536 -17.40 16.51 20.09
C CYS A 536 -16.75 16.23 18.71
N GLY A 537 -17.23 15.21 17.98
CA GLY A 537 -16.79 14.85 16.63
C GLY A 537 -15.48 14.04 16.54
N ARG A 538 -14.62 14.10 17.57
CA ARG A 538 -13.36 13.34 17.61
C ARG A 538 -13.61 11.83 17.74
N TYR A 539 -12.73 11.01 17.19
CA TYR A 539 -12.76 9.57 17.41
C TYR A 539 -12.26 9.23 18.82
N LEU A 540 -12.93 8.32 19.53
CA LEU A 540 -12.45 7.84 20.83
C LEU A 540 -11.14 7.06 20.65
N VAL A 541 -11.16 6.05 19.77
CA VAL A 541 -9.99 5.22 19.46
C VAL A 541 -9.83 5.06 17.95
N VAL A 542 -8.61 5.29 17.47
CA VAL A 542 -8.13 4.87 16.15
C VAL A 542 -6.99 3.90 16.36
N THR A 543 -6.99 2.76 15.67
CA THR A 543 -5.87 1.81 15.66
C THR A 543 -5.17 1.87 14.32
N SER A 544 -3.85 1.78 14.30
CA SER A 544 -3.07 1.80 13.06
C SER A 544 -2.01 0.71 13.07
N ASP A 545 -1.73 0.15 11.90
CA ASP A 545 -0.61 -0.77 11.67
C ASP A 545 -0.28 -0.87 10.17
N CYS A 546 0.94 -1.27 9.86
CA CYS A 546 1.45 -1.45 8.51
C CYS A 546 1.33 -2.89 8.03
N ILE A 547 0.54 -3.07 6.97
CA ILE A 547 0.54 -4.32 6.22
C ILE A 547 1.68 -4.32 5.21
N CYS A 548 2.76 -5.07 5.52
CA CYS A 548 3.97 -5.22 4.70
C CYS A 548 3.74 -6.06 3.42
N LEU A 549 2.73 -5.68 2.63
CA LEU A 549 2.39 -6.25 1.33
C LEU A 549 2.61 -5.18 0.28
N GLY A 550 3.85 -5.01 -0.17
CA GLY A 550 4.17 -4.10 -1.28
C GLY A 550 3.90 -4.69 -2.65
N TYR A 551 3.80 -3.79 -3.64
CA TYR A 551 3.98 -4.12 -5.05
C TYR A 551 5.48 -4.19 -5.38
N ASP A 552 5.87 -4.77 -6.51
CA ASP A 552 7.28 -4.85 -6.95
C ASP A 552 7.92 -3.45 -7.01
N ALA A 553 8.94 -3.21 -6.18
CA ALA A 553 9.63 -1.93 -6.08
C ALA A 553 10.39 -1.55 -7.36
N ASN A 554 10.69 -2.54 -8.21
CA ASN A 554 11.39 -2.36 -9.48
C ASN A 554 10.42 -2.01 -10.64
N SER A 555 9.10 -2.06 -10.42
CA SER A 555 8.06 -1.81 -11.44
C SER A 555 7.86 -0.32 -11.79
N GLN A 556 8.98 0.38 -12.02
CA GLN A 556 9.18 1.84 -12.14
C GLN A 556 9.37 2.57 -10.79
N PRO A 557 10.51 3.27 -10.59
CA PRO A 557 10.69 4.13 -9.42
C PRO A 557 9.83 5.40 -9.56
N PHE A 558 8.83 5.53 -8.68
CA PHE A 558 8.01 6.74 -8.57
C PHE A 558 7.83 7.12 -7.09
N SER A 559 7.54 8.39 -6.83
CA SER A 559 7.07 8.87 -5.52
C SER A 559 5.58 9.21 -5.58
N PHE A 560 4.94 9.30 -4.41
CA PHE A 560 3.66 9.97 -4.29
C PHE A 560 3.86 11.49 -4.16
N GLU A 561 2.82 12.26 -4.47
CA GLU A 561 2.79 13.69 -4.16
C GLU A 561 2.49 13.87 -2.67
N HIS A 562 3.45 14.48 -1.96
CA HIS A 562 3.32 14.85 -0.55
C HIS A 562 3.41 16.37 -0.41
N VAL A 563 2.34 16.99 0.09
CA VAL A 563 2.32 18.42 0.43
C VAL A 563 2.92 18.56 1.82
N CYS A 564 4.24 18.76 1.89
CA CYS A 564 4.99 18.89 3.13
C CYS A 564 5.16 20.35 3.56
N GLU A 565 5.18 20.56 4.86
CA GLU A 565 5.62 21.81 5.49
C GLU A 565 6.43 21.43 6.73
N ALA A 566 7.75 21.23 6.53
CA ALA A 566 8.63 20.67 7.54
C ALA A 566 8.66 21.52 8.81
N VAL A 567 8.20 20.94 9.92
CA VAL A 567 8.23 21.62 11.21
C VAL A 567 9.65 21.56 11.79
N PRO A 568 10.26 22.67 12.24
CA PRO A 568 11.57 22.65 12.86
C PRO A 568 11.53 21.95 14.22
N ALA A 569 12.67 21.39 14.64
CA ALA A 569 12.78 20.77 15.96
C ALA A 569 12.61 21.81 17.09
N VAL A 570 11.87 21.45 18.13
CA VAL A 570 11.78 22.21 19.38
C VAL A 570 13.04 21.93 20.22
N ASN A 571 13.57 22.93 20.92
CA ASN A 571 14.67 22.68 21.86
C ASN A 571 14.15 21.92 23.09
N MET A 572 14.53 20.64 23.19
CA MET A 572 14.11 19.74 24.25
C MET A 572 15.02 19.75 25.49
N GLN A 573 16.16 20.45 25.46
CA GLN A 573 17.22 20.34 26.50
C GLN A 573 16.77 20.70 27.93
N SER A 574 15.69 21.49 28.07
CA SER A 574 15.05 21.81 29.35
C SER A 574 13.55 21.46 29.39
N ARG A 575 13.03 20.77 28.37
CA ARG A 575 11.58 20.68 28.07
C ARG A 575 11.12 19.28 27.73
N GLU A 576 11.57 18.27 28.48
CA GLU A 576 11.20 16.88 28.19
C GLU A 576 9.78 16.48 28.64
N GLY A 577 9.05 17.32 29.39
CA GLY A 577 7.75 16.92 29.95
C GLY A 577 7.84 15.67 30.85
N CYS A 578 9.02 15.46 31.45
CA CYS A 578 9.38 14.34 32.32
C CYS A 578 9.76 14.90 33.71
N LEU A 579 9.48 14.16 34.78
CA LEU A 579 9.95 14.53 36.13
C LEU A 579 11.47 14.40 36.28
N VAL A 580 12.08 13.46 35.54
CA VAL A 580 13.54 13.30 35.43
C VAL A 580 13.97 13.62 33.99
N VAL A 581 14.90 14.55 33.80
CA VAL A 581 15.41 14.94 32.47
C VAL A 581 16.41 13.90 31.94
N GLY A 582 16.48 13.71 30.62
CA GLY A 582 17.41 12.83 29.93
C GLY A 582 16.95 11.38 29.75
N GLU A 583 16.55 11.01 28.53
CA GLU A 583 16.11 9.65 28.17
C GLU A 583 17.08 8.55 28.65
N GLN A 584 18.38 8.72 28.41
CA GLN A 584 19.39 7.73 28.74
C GLN A 584 19.61 7.60 30.26
N ALA A 585 19.34 8.66 31.04
CA ALA A 585 19.39 8.59 32.50
C ALA A 585 18.17 7.85 33.06
N ARG A 586 16.96 8.15 32.56
CA ARG A 586 15.75 7.38 32.90
C ARG A 586 15.91 5.90 32.55
N ARG A 587 16.49 5.57 31.38
CA ARG A 587 16.83 4.19 31.04
C ARG A 587 17.75 3.53 32.08
N MET A 588 18.79 4.22 32.53
CA MET A 588 19.68 3.72 33.59
C MET A 588 18.98 3.57 34.95
N MET A 589 18.06 4.46 35.30
CA MET A 589 17.19 4.28 36.48
C MET A 589 16.30 3.04 36.36
N ARG A 590 15.77 2.73 35.17
CA ARG A 590 15.04 1.48 34.95
C ARG A 590 15.91 0.26 35.24
N HIS A 591 17.14 0.22 34.72
CA HIS A 591 18.07 -0.89 34.96
C HIS A 591 18.48 -1.05 36.45
N ALA A 592 18.37 0.00 37.26
CA ALA A 592 18.56 -0.05 38.71
C ALA A 592 17.31 -0.53 39.47
N LEU A 593 16.13 -0.03 39.11
CA LEU A 593 14.85 -0.30 39.80
C LEU A 593 14.17 -1.62 39.36
N VAL A 594 14.47 -2.08 38.14
CA VAL A 594 13.92 -3.27 37.47
C VAL A 594 15.07 -4.01 36.78
N PRO A 595 15.79 -4.89 37.50
CA PRO A 595 17.11 -5.39 37.08
C PRO A 595 17.04 -6.59 36.10
N ASP A 596 16.60 -6.37 34.86
CA ASP A 596 16.63 -7.40 33.80
C ASP A 596 18.02 -7.54 33.13
N ASP A 597 18.82 -6.47 33.06
CA ASP A 597 20.24 -6.47 32.64
C ASP A 597 20.92 -5.13 33.01
N PRO A 598 22.04 -5.09 33.77
CA PRO A 598 22.71 -3.82 34.05
C PRO A 598 23.47 -3.32 32.82
N VAL A 599 22.99 -2.25 32.20
CA VAL A 599 23.71 -1.57 31.10
C VAL A 599 25.06 -1.05 31.61
N ALA A 600 26.14 -1.69 31.16
CA ALA A 600 27.50 -1.26 31.46
C ALA A 600 27.68 0.23 31.15
N VAL A 601 28.17 1.00 32.13
CA VAL A 601 28.46 2.42 31.95
C VAL A 601 29.65 2.58 31.01
N THR A 602 29.42 3.24 29.87
CA THR A 602 30.43 3.54 28.86
C THR A 602 30.75 5.03 28.89
N ASP A 603 31.86 5.46 28.28
CA ASP A 603 32.19 6.89 28.18
C ASP A 603 31.06 7.73 27.54
N ARG A 604 30.27 7.15 26.62
CA ARG A 604 29.10 7.80 26.00
C ARG A 604 27.90 7.94 26.93
N THR A 605 27.78 7.07 27.92
CA THR A 605 26.63 6.99 28.84
C THR A 605 26.96 7.45 30.26
N LEU A 606 28.24 7.75 30.54
CA LEU A 606 28.77 8.17 31.84
C LEU A 606 28.00 9.36 32.45
N ARG A 607 27.77 10.44 31.69
CA ARG A 607 27.01 11.60 32.22
C ARG A 607 25.53 11.30 32.46
N SER A 608 24.97 10.30 31.76
CA SER A 608 23.62 9.80 32.05
C SER A 608 23.58 8.94 33.31
N ALA A 609 24.66 8.20 33.60
CA ALA A 609 24.80 7.46 34.85
C ALA A 609 25.02 8.41 36.04
N GLU A 610 25.82 9.47 35.89
CA GLU A 610 25.96 10.57 36.87
C GLU A 610 24.58 11.15 37.22
N MET A 611 23.76 11.46 36.21
CA MET A 611 22.42 12.04 36.38
C MET A 611 21.38 11.04 36.92
N ALA A 612 21.44 9.77 36.52
CA ALA A 612 20.58 8.73 37.08
C ALA A 612 20.89 8.49 38.57
N LEU A 613 22.17 8.42 38.92
CA LEU A 613 22.61 8.28 40.31
C LEU A 613 22.33 9.53 41.15
N SER A 614 22.43 10.74 40.60
CA SER A 614 22.01 11.94 41.33
C SER A 614 20.49 12.00 41.54
N CYS A 615 19.68 11.30 40.73
CA CYS A 615 18.25 11.17 41.00
C CYS A 615 17.95 10.13 42.09
N LEU A 616 18.67 9.00 42.08
CA LEU A 616 18.44 7.87 43.00
C LEU A 616 19.11 8.07 44.38
N PHE A 617 20.36 8.53 44.42
CA PHE A 617 21.22 8.54 45.60
C PHE A 617 21.23 9.92 46.30
N PRO A 618 21.28 9.99 47.65
CA PRO A 618 21.24 11.27 48.37
C PRO A 618 22.54 12.08 48.27
N VAL A 619 23.69 11.44 48.10
CA VAL A 619 24.99 12.10 47.94
C VAL A 619 25.30 12.36 46.47
N GLY A 620 25.36 13.64 46.07
CA GLY A 620 25.78 14.02 44.72
C GLY A 620 27.23 13.63 44.44
N VAL A 621 27.50 13.04 43.27
CA VAL A 621 28.85 12.58 42.86
C VAL A 621 29.88 13.72 42.87
N ASP A 622 29.43 14.95 42.66
CA ASP A 622 30.25 16.17 42.66
C ASP A 622 30.40 16.86 44.03
N GLY A 623 29.79 16.33 45.11
CA GLY A 623 30.06 16.73 46.50
C GLY A 623 29.41 18.02 47.01
N ASN A 624 28.63 18.72 46.17
CA ASN A 624 27.73 19.77 46.64
C ASN A 624 26.47 19.13 47.24
N GLU A 625 25.94 19.72 48.32
CA GLU A 625 24.60 19.40 48.81
C GLU A 625 23.53 19.82 47.79
N ALA A 626 22.36 19.17 47.86
CA ALA A 626 21.36 19.15 46.80
C ALA A 626 20.45 20.40 46.74
N GLU A 627 21.00 21.60 46.96
CA GLU A 627 20.21 22.85 46.98
C GLU A 627 19.57 23.17 45.62
N ASP A 628 20.25 22.86 44.52
CA ASP A 628 19.85 23.23 43.14
C ASP A 628 19.07 22.12 42.39
N VAL A 629 18.53 21.13 43.12
CA VAL A 629 17.76 20.01 42.52
C VAL A 629 16.29 20.39 42.32
N PRO A 630 15.74 20.28 41.09
CA PRO A 630 14.33 20.61 40.79
C PRO A 630 13.32 19.87 41.68
N SER A 631 12.19 20.52 41.98
CA SER A 631 11.09 19.97 42.80
C SER A 631 10.67 18.57 42.34
N ALA A 632 10.37 18.42 41.05
CA ALA A 632 10.01 17.15 40.40
C ALA A 632 11.01 16.00 40.64
N THR A 633 12.32 16.29 40.67
CA THR A 633 13.35 15.28 40.97
C THR A 633 13.37 14.92 42.46
N ARG A 634 12.99 15.86 43.34
CA ARG A 634 12.93 15.68 44.79
C ARG A 634 11.70 14.87 45.20
N SER A 635 10.52 15.17 44.65
CA SER A 635 9.28 14.43 44.90
C SER A 635 9.38 12.99 44.38
N ILE A 636 9.89 12.79 43.16
CA ILE A 636 10.06 11.44 42.62
C ILE A 636 11.10 10.64 43.42
N ARG A 637 12.21 11.24 43.88
CA ARG A 637 13.16 10.58 44.80
C ARG A 637 12.50 10.20 46.12
N LYS A 638 11.70 11.10 46.72
CA LYS A 638 10.94 10.84 47.96
C LYS A 638 10.00 9.64 47.79
N LEU A 639 9.24 9.59 46.70
CA LEU A 639 8.31 8.50 46.42
C LEU A 639 9.04 7.17 46.10
N LEU A 640 10.11 7.22 45.29
CA LEU A 640 10.97 6.07 45.02
C LEU A 640 11.56 5.51 46.32
N GLY A 641 12.02 6.38 47.23
CA GLY A 641 12.57 6.00 48.54
C GLY A 641 11.55 5.34 49.49
N MET A 642 10.25 5.57 49.26
CA MET A 642 9.18 4.89 50.00
C MET A 642 8.80 3.54 49.41
N VAL A 643 8.95 3.33 48.09
CA VAL A 643 8.65 2.02 47.46
C VAL A 643 9.87 1.09 47.47
N TRP A 644 11.03 1.59 47.04
CA TRP A 644 12.29 0.85 46.96
C TRP A 644 13.25 1.26 48.09
N ARG A 645 14.15 0.33 48.44
CA ARG A 645 15.43 0.62 49.09
C ARG A 645 16.39 1.18 48.04
N VAL A 646 16.15 2.43 47.63
CA VAL A 646 16.76 3.04 46.42
C VAL A 646 18.29 2.97 46.43
N ASP A 647 18.94 3.19 47.57
CA ASP A 647 20.41 3.12 47.66
C ASP A 647 20.96 1.71 47.34
N ALA A 648 20.23 0.65 47.72
CA ALA A 648 20.57 -0.73 47.40
C ALA A 648 20.33 -1.04 45.92
N ALA A 649 19.20 -0.57 45.37
CA ALA A 649 18.86 -0.73 43.95
C ALA A 649 19.83 0.04 43.03
N ALA A 650 20.34 1.18 43.48
CA ALA A 650 21.30 2.02 42.76
C ALA A 650 22.76 1.50 42.82
N LEU A 651 23.08 0.61 43.77
CA LEU A 651 24.43 0.08 43.98
C LEU A 651 25.10 -0.51 42.71
N PRO A 652 24.46 -1.38 41.90
CA PRO A 652 25.08 -1.89 40.66
C PRO A 652 25.42 -0.77 39.65
N LEU A 653 24.57 0.26 39.57
CA LEU A 653 24.83 1.41 38.70
C LEU A 653 25.98 2.26 39.24
N ALA A 654 26.08 2.42 40.56
CA ALA A 654 27.19 3.10 41.23
C ALA A 654 28.53 2.36 41.06
N GLU A 655 28.53 1.03 41.18
CA GLU A 655 29.70 0.18 40.93
C GLU A 655 30.12 0.23 39.45
N SER A 656 29.17 0.20 38.51
CA SER A 656 29.44 0.34 37.08
C SER A 656 30.00 1.74 36.73
N LEU A 657 29.47 2.82 37.32
CA LEU A 657 30.02 4.17 37.15
C LEU A 657 31.43 4.29 37.77
N LEU A 658 31.67 3.70 38.95
CA LEU A 658 33.00 3.69 39.56
C LEU A 658 34.01 2.95 38.69
N LEU A 659 33.62 1.81 38.10
CA LEU A 659 34.45 1.09 37.13
C LEU A 659 34.72 1.95 35.89
N ALA A 660 33.71 2.64 35.35
CA ALA A 660 33.87 3.53 34.20
C ALA A 660 34.84 4.68 34.49
N TYR A 661 34.75 5.34 35.66
CA TYR A 661 35.71 6.38 36.04
C TYR A 661 37.16 5.89 36.13
N LYS A 662 37.37 4.65 36.60
CA LYS A 662 38.70 4.05 36.72
C LYS A 662 39.28 3.56 35.39
N THR A 663 38.43 3.09 34.47
CA THR A 663 38.87 2.38 33.24
C THR A 663 38.83 3.23 31.98
N THR A 664 38.03 4.31 31.93
CA THR A 664 37.91 5.14 30.73
C THR A 664 39.10 6.09 30.54
N GLN A 665 39.83 5.90 29.44
CA GLN A 665 40.97 6.73 29.05
C GLN A 665 40.51 8.08 28.48
N VAL A 666 40.87 9.20 29.14
CA VAL A 666 40.45 10.56 28.74
C VAL A 666 41.66 11.43 28.39
N LYS A 667 41.58 12.13 27.24
CA LYS A 667 42.64 13.02 26.76
C LYS A 667 42.78 14.33 27.57
N PRO A 668 41.72 15.13 27.83
CA PRO A 668 41.84 16.34 28.67
C PRO A 668 42.26 16.05 30.12
N ALA A 669 43.33 16.71 30.58
CA ALA A 669 43.83 16.56 31.95
C ALA A 669 42.83 17.02 33.02
N LYS A 670 42.05 18.09 32.76
CA LYS A 670 41.01 18.60 33.68
C LYS A 670 39.91 17.57 33.95
N GLU A 671 39.42 16.90 32.91
CA GLU A 671 38.40 15.85 33.03
C GLU A 671 38.98 14.58 33.66
N ARG A 672 40.23 14.22 33.34
CA ARG A 672 40.93 13.11 34.00
C ARG A 672 41.03 13.32 35.52
N LYS A 673 41.35 14.54 35.97
CA LYS A 673 41.36 14.91 37.39
C LYS A 673 39.95 14.80 37.99
N ARG A 674 38.92 15.41 37.37
CA ARG A 674 37.53 15.30 37.82
C ARG A 674 37.10 13.85 38.01
N ARG A 675 37.35 12.96 37.04
CA ARG A 675 36.98 11.54 37.13
C ARG A 675 37.70 10.80 38.26
N ALA A 676 38.97 11.11 38.51
CA ALA A 676 39.71 10.56 39.65
C ALA A 676 39.11 11.02 41.00
N ASP A 677 38.82 12.32 41.13
CA ASP A 677 38.21 12.90 42.33
C ASP A 677 36.79 12.33 42.57
N CYS A 678 35.99 12.14 41.52
CA CYS A 678 34.69 11.47 41.58
C CYS A 678 34.81 9.98 41.95
N ALA A 679 35.79 9.25 41.43
CA ALA A 679 36.01 7.85 41.76
C ALA A 679 36.36 7.65 43.25
N VAL A 680 37.18 8.54 43.85
CA VAL A 680 37.52 8.50 45.28
C VAL A 680 36.27 8.75 46.13
N ARG A 681 35.47 9.77 45.80
CA ARG A 681 34.23 10.11 46.53
C ARG A 681 33.19 8.99 46.43
N LEU A 682 32.95 8.46 45.23
CA LEU A 682 31.97 7.39 45.00
C LEU A 682 32.40 6.09 45.69
N ALA A 683 33.68 5.73 45.66
CA ALA A 683 34.20 4.57 46.39
C ALA A 683 34.00 4.70 47.92
N LYS A 684 34.26 5.89 48.49
CA LYS A 684 34.02 6.16 49.91
C LYS A 684 32.53 6.05 50.26
N SER A 685 31.65 6.56 49.39
CA SER A 685 30.19 6.48 49.55
C SER A 685 29.68 5.04 49.55
N ILE A 686 30.13 4.22 48.57
CA ILE A 686 29.79 2.79 48.48
C ILE A 686 30.27 2.03 49.72
N ALA A 687 31.51 2.27 50.17
CA ALA A 687 32.06 1.61 51.35
C ALA A 687 31.29 1.97 52.64
N HIS A 688 30.95 3.25 52.82
CA HIS A 688 30.16 3.72 53.95
C HIS A 688 28.75 3.12 53.94
N TRP A 689 28.08 3.09 52.79
CA TRP A 689 26.75 2.50 52.66
C TRP A 689 26.75 0.99 52.95
N ARG A 690 27.71 0.24 52.40
CA ARG A 690 27.85 -1.21 52.65
C ARG A 690 28.07 -1.50 54.14
N ALA A 691 28.88 -0.69 54.84
CA ALA A 691 29.11 -0.83 56.27
C ALA A 691 27.85 -0.54 57.13
N GLY A 692 27.00 0.39 56.70
CA GLY A 692 25.74 0.72 57.39
C GLY A 692 24.57 -0.23 57.10
N ASN A 693 24.67 -1.11 56.10
CA ASN A 693 23.54 -1.93 55.63
C ASN A 693 23.93 -3.42 55.37
N PRO A 694 24.56 -4.12 56.34
CA PRO A 694 25.12 -5.47 56.11
C PRO A 694 24.08 -6.49 55.62
N ASP A 695 22.87 -6.50 56.20
CA ASP A 695 21.80 -7.42 55.81
C ASP A 695 21.29 -7.17 54.38
N ALA A 696 21.24 -5.90 53.97
CA ALA A 696 20.83 -5.52 52.62
C ALA A 696 21.91 -5.90 51.58
N VAL A 697 23.18 -5.79 51.94
CA VAL A 697 24.31 -6.25 51.12
C VAL A 697 24.25 -7.76 50.92
N ALA A 698 24.07 -8.53 51.99
CA ALA A 698 24.00 -9.99 51.92
C ALA A 698 22.84 -10.48 51.04
N LEU A 699 21.65 -9.90 51.19
CA LEU A 699 20.48 -10.21 50.36
C LEU A 699 20.65 -9.76 48.91
N TYR A 700 21.24 -8.59 48.67
CA TYR A 700 21.53 -8.10 47.32
C TYR A 700 22.56 -8.98 46.60
N ASP A 701 23.68 -9.32 47.25
CA ASP A 701 24.71 -10.18 46.68
C ASP A 701 24.15 -11.60 46.40
N ALA A 702 23.27 -12.14 47.26
CA ALA A 702 22.56 -13.40 47.01
C ALA A 702 21.61 -13.32 45.80
N CYS A 703 20.74 -12.31 45.73
CA CYS A 703 19.85 -12.11 44.57
C CYS A 703 20.64 -11.89 43.27
N ARG A 704 21.77 -11.17 43.31
CA ARG A 704 22.65 -11.01 42.14
C ARG A 704 23.19 -12.37 41.67
N THR A 705 23.68 -13.19 42.59
CA THR A 705 24.22 -14.52 42.27
C THR A 705 23.15 -15.50 41.76
N GLU A 706 21.89 -15.39 42.19
CA GLU A 706 20.79 -16.18 41.58
C GLU A 706 20.50 -15.72 40.14
N VAL A 707 20.37 -14.41 39.91
CA VAL A 707 20.16 -13.86 38.56
C VAL A 707 21.34 -14.16 37.61
N GLU A 708 22.57 -14.20 38.13
CA GLU A 708 23.76 -14.63 37.37
C GLU A 708 23.74 -16.13 37.03
N LYS A 709 23.25 -16.99 37.93
CA LYS A 709 23.07 -18.43 37.69
C LYS A 709 21.97 -18.70 36.66
N ASP A 710 20.83 -18.05 36.78
CA ASP A 710 19.71 -18.19 35.84
C ASP A 710 20.12 -17.73 34.43
N ARG A 711 20.93 -16.68 34.32
CA ARG A 711 21.55 -16.26 33.06
C ARG A 711 22.52 -17.29 32.50
N ALA A 712 23.41 -17.84 33.34
CA ALA A 712 24.33 -18.89 32.90
C ALA A 712 23.55 -20.12 32.38
N ALA A 713 22.49 -20.53 33.09
CA ALA A 713 21.60 -21.60 32.67
C ALA A 713 20.88 -21.26 31.34
N ALA A 714 20.31 -20.06 31.20
CA ALA A 714 19.61 -19.64 29.98
C ALA A 714 20.54 -19.46 28.76
N VAL A 715 21.82 -19.11 28.97
CA VAL A 715 22.83 -19.09 27.90
C VAL A 715 23.17 -20.52 27.48
N VAL A 716 23.43 -21.43 28.43
CA VAL A 716 23.68 -22.85 28.16
C VAL A 716 22.48 -23.51 27.48
N GLU A 717 21.25 -23.19 27.86
CA GLU A 717 20.04 -23.72 27.22
C GLU A 717 19.86 -23.18 25.79
N ASN A 718 20.21 -21.91 25.54
CA ASN A 718 20.21 -21.34 24.19
C ASN A 718 21.33 -21.89 23.28
N GLU A 719 22.46 -22.32 23.84
CA GLU A 719 23.50 -23.03 23.10
C GLU A 719 23.11 -24.49 22.86
N ALA A 720 22.50 -25.16 23.84
CA ALA A 720 21.95 -26.51 23.69
C ALA A 720 20.83 -26.58 22.63
N ARG A 721 19.91 -25.62 22.61
CA ARG A 721 18.86 -25.51 21.57
C ARG A 721 19.40 -25.18 20.17
N LYS A 722 20.65 -24.69 20.05
CA LYS A 722 21.36 -24.56 18.76
C LYS A 722 22.15 -25.81 18.37
N GLY A 723 22.51 -26.66 19.34
CA GLY A 723 23.17 -27.94 19.12
C GLY A 723 22.20 -29.10 18.79
N ALA A 724 21.00 -29.10 19.38
CA ALA A 724 20.00 -30.17 19.23
C ALA A 724 19.17 -30.10 17.94
N GLY A 725 19.81 -29.76 16.82
CA GLY A 725 19.21 -29.69 15.48
C GLY A 725 19.57 -30.90 14.61
N GLY A 726 19.47 -32.12 15.14
CA GLY A 726 19.86 -33.35 14.44
C GLY A 726 19.08 -34.58 14.86
N GLN A 727 18.64 -35.35 13.85
CA GLN A 727 17.94 -36.65 13.92
C GLN A 727 16.45 -36.64 14.30
N ALA A 728 15.61 -36.47 13.27
CA ALA A 728 14.42 -37.29 13.05
C ALA A 728 14.50 -37.84 11.62
N THR A 729 14.04 -39.08 11.41
CA THR A 729 14.38 -39.95 10.26
C THR A 729 13.50 -39.77 9.02
N ASP A 730 13.97 -40.32 7.89
CA ASP A 730 13.47 -40.13 6.52
C ASP A 730 12.03 -40.57 6.19
N GLY A 731 11.51 -40.03 5.07
CA GLY A 731 10.22 -40.44 4.49
C GLY A 731 9.79 -39.76 3.17
N VAL A 732 10.63 -39.78 2.12
CA VAL A 732 10.30 -39.70 0.65
C VAL A 732 9.34 -38.58 0.13
N GLY A 733 9.62 -37.78 -0.91
CA GLY A 733 10.76 -37.67 -1.84
C GLY A 733 10.46 -36.72 -3.02
N ASN A 734 11.50 -36.32 -3.77
CA ASN A 734 11.51 -35.51 -5.03
C ASN A 734 11.06 -34.02 -4.96
N GLY A 735 11.80 -33.00 -5.43
CA GLY A 735 13.21 -32.94 -5.88
C GLY A 735 13.44 -32.03 -7.10
N ARG A 736 14.19 -30.91 -6.94
CA ARG A 736 15.09 -30.35 -7.98
C ARG A 736 16.02 -29.21 -7.50
N ALA A 737 17.32 -29.50 -7.56
CA ALA A 737 18.50 -28.66 -7.83
C ALA A 737 18.64 -27.21 -7.28
N ARG A 738 19.81 -26.95 -6.67
CA ARG A 738 20.35 -25.62 -6.33
C ARG A 738 21.88 -25.59 -6.51
N PRO A 739 22.45 -24.67 -7.31
CA PRO A 739 23.90 -24.48 -7.43
C PRO A 739 24.47 -23.53 -6.33
N PRO A 740 25.81 -23.40 -6.18
CA PRO A 740 26.42 -23.30 -4.85
C PRO A 740 26.75 -21.88 -4.33
N THR A 741 27.34 -21.89 -3.13
CA THR A 741 27.65 -20.79 -2.22
C THR A 741 28.50 -19.64 -2.78
N SER A 742 28.17 -18.40 -2.38
CA SER A 742 29.15 -17.31 -2.25
C SER A 742 29.28 -16.85 -0.80
N ARG A 743 30.49 -16.43 -0.40
CA ARG A 743 30.90 -16.30 1.01
C ARG A 743 30.45 -14.99 1.65
N GLY A 744 29.84 -15.12 2.83
CA GLY A 744 30.18 -14.33 4.03
C GLY A 744 29.94 -12.81 4.04
N ARG A 745 28.82 -12.40 4.62
CA ARG A 745 28.78 -11.18 5.45
C ARG A 745 27.98 -11.45 6.73
N ARG A 746 28.60 -11.19 7.89
CA ARG A 746 28.04 -11.49 9.22
C ARG A 746 26.72 -10.75 9.43
N ARG A 747 25.60 -11.48 9.47
CA ARG A 747 24.35 -10.99 10.06
C ARG A 747 24.61 -10.77 11.54
N ARG A 748 24.38 -9.55 12.04
CA ARG A 748 24.31 -9.30 13.48
C ARG A 748 23.04 -10.00 13.99
N ALA A 749 23.19 -10.96 14.90
CA ALA A 749 22.05 -11.67 15.44
C ALA A 749 21.13 -10.70 16.18
N GLN A 750 19.86 -10.68 15.79
CA GLN A 750 18.81 -9.91 16.44
C GLN A 750 18.52 -10.60 17.78
N GLN A 751 18.81 -9.93 18.90
CA GLN A 751 18.57 -10.48 20.24
C GLN A 751 17.08 -10.44 20.57
N SER A 752 16.32 -11.43 20.09
CA SER A 752 15.05 -11.83 20.69
C SER A 752 15.34 -12.87 21.78
N GLY A 753 15.68 -12.39 22.98
CA GLY A 753 16.05 -13.22 24.12
C GLY A 753 15.24 -12.85 25.35
N GLY A 754 14.29 -13.70 25.70
CA GLY A 754 13.37 -13.59 26.84
C GLY A 754 12.34 -14.71 26.71
N GLY A 755 11.97 -15.34 27.84
CA GLY A 755 11.00 -16.44 27.82
C GLY A 755 9.68 -16.02 27.16
N THR A 756 9.00 -16.95 26.47
CA THR A 756 7.78 -16.68 25.70
C THR A 756 6.59 -16.33 26.61
N VAL A 757 6.55 -15.08 27.07
CA VAL A 757 5.34 -14.40 27.54
C VAL A 757 4.30 -14.52 26.41
N LYS A 758 3.11 -15.02 26.73
CA LYS A 758 2.09 -15.25 25.69
C LYS A 758 1.61 -13.89 25.16
N PRO A 759 1.30 -13.75 23.86
CA PRO A 759 0.68 -12.54 23.34
C PRO A 759 -0.60 -12.21 24.12
N GLY A 760 -0.66 -11.03 24.72
CA GLY A 760 -1.75 -10.63 25.64
C GLY A 760 -1.35 -10.51 27.10
N ASP A 761 -0.34 -11.27 27.56
CA ASP A 761 0.13 -11.23 28.94
C ASP A 761 1.12 -10.07 29.15
N GLU A 762 0.97 -9.34 30.26
CA GLU A 762 1.90 -8.28 30.61
C GLU A 762 3.20 -8.87 31.18
N PRO A 763 4.38 -8.38 30.78
CA PRO A 763 5.63 -8.84 31.36
C PRO A 763 5.66 -8.51 32.86
N ALA A 764 6.02 -9.50 33.67
CA ALA A 764 6.24 -9.33 35.10
C ALA A 764 7.43 -8.37 35.32
N LEU A 765 7.34 -7.49 36.32
CA LEU A 765 8.44 -6.56 36.63
C LEU A 765 9.64 -7.24 37.31
N ASN A 766 9.52 -8.50 37.77
CA ASN A 766 10.59 -9.29 38.38
C ASN A 766 11.38 -8.58 39.50
N ILE A 767 10.79 -7.58 40.18
CA ILE A 767 11.47 -6.80 41.21
C ILE A 767 11.81 -7.71 42.39
N PRO A 768 13.09 -7.88 42.76
CA PRO A 768 13.47 -8.66 43.92
C PRO A 768 12.81 -8.08 45.18
N LYS A 769 12.00 -8.87 45.89
CA LYS A 769 11.34 -8.45 47.16
C LYS A 769 12.29 -7.75 48.16
N PRO A 770 13.58 -8.13 48.32
CA PRO A 770 14.49 -7.44 49.23
C PRO A 770 14.83 -5.99 48.86
N LEU A 771 14.63 -5.59 47.59
CA LEU A 771 14.81 -4.22 47.12
C LEU A 771 13.59 -3.32 47.39
N LEU A 772 12.47 -3.88 47.87
CA LEU A 772 11.29 -3.12 48.29
C LEU A 772 11.36 -2.75 49.77
N GLN A 773 10.71 -1.66 50.17
CA GLN A 773 10.65 -1.26 51.58
C GLN A 773 9.82 -2.26 52.43
N PRO A 774 10.08 -2.40 53.74
CA PRO A 774 9.43 -3.40 54.60
C PRO A 774 7.89 -3.32 54.69
N HIS A 775 7.29 -2.17 54.40
CA HIS A 775 5.82 -2.03 54.34
C HIS A 775 5.26 -2.51 52.98
N MET A 776 5.97 -2.27 51.87
CA MET A 776 5.64 -2.85 50.56
C MET A 776 5.70 -4.38 50.57
N GLN A 777 6.64 -4.97 51.32
CA GLN A 777 6.78 -6.44 51.44
C GLN A 777 5.59 -7.12 52.14
N ARG A 778 4.69 -6.37 52.80
CA ARG A 778 3.48 -6.89 53.46
C ARG A 778 2.25 -6.91 52.56
N LEU A 779 2.29 -6.19 51.45
CA LEU A 779 1.23 -6.18 50.45
C LEU A 779 1.31 -7.45 49.59
N ASP A 780 0.21 -7.81 48.93
CA ASP A 780 0.24 -8.91 47.97
C ASP A 780 0.99 -8.50 46.68
N ALA A 781 1.34 -9.51 45.87
CA ALA A 781 2.17 -9.30 44.69
C ALA A 781 1.53 -8.38 43.63
N ASN A 782 0.21 -8.34 43.52
CA ASN A 782 -0.50 -7.48 42.56
C ASN A 782 -0.54 -6.04 43.06
N ASP A 783 -0.83 -5.82 44.34
CA ASP A 783 -0.82 -4.49 44.95
C ASP A 783 0.57 -3.82 44.85
N VAL A 784 1.63 -4.58 45.12
CA VAL A 784 3.02 -4.15 44.90
C VAL A 784 3.27 -3.82 43.43
N ASP A 785 2.87 -4.70 42.52
CA ASP A 785 3.07 -4.54 41.08
C ASP A 785 2.34 -3.30 40.53
N HIS A 786 1.10 -3.04 40.96
CA HIS A 786 0.34 -1.84 40.60
C HIS A 786 1.00 -0.55 41.09
N ILE A 787 1.43 -0.48 42.35
CA ILE A 787 2.17 0.67 42.89
C ILE A 787 3.48 0.88 42.12
N CYS A 788 4.27 -0.17 41.93
CA CYS A 788 5.53 -0.12 41.19
C CYS A 788 5.32 0.36 39.75
N ARG A 789 4.32 -0.15 39.02
CA ARG A 789 4.00 0.25 37.64
C ARG A 789 3.63 1.73 37.54
N MET A 790 2.86 2.26 38.49
CA MET A 790 2.55 3.70 38.54
C MET A 790 3.81 4.53 38.75
N VAL A 791 4.61 4.24 39.79
CA VAL A 791 5.80 5.05 40.11
C VAL A 791 6.84 4.98 38.99
N LEU A 792 7.03 3.81 38.36
CA LEU A 792 7.90 3.65 37.20
C LEU A 792 7.39 4.44 35.98
N ALA A 793 6.08 4.60 35.78
CA ALA A 793 5.55 5.42 34.68
C ALA A 793 5.91 6.91 34.85
N PHE A 794 5.66 7.49 36.03
CA PHE A 794 6.04 8.88 36.33
C PHE A 794 7.55 9.10 36.38
N THR A 795 8.34 8.08 36.74
CA THR A 795 9.81 8.18 36.79
C THR A 795 10.48 8.08 35.42
N LEU A 796 10.03 7.13 34.57
CA LEU A 796 10.79 6.68 33.40
C LEU A 796 10.35 7.29 32.07
N ASP A 797 9.11 7.75 31.98
CA ASP A 797 8.52 8.24 30.75
C ASP A 797 8.01 9.69 30.87
N PRO A 798 7.81 10.38 29.73
CA PRO A 798 7.18 11.70 29.73
C PRO A 798 5.79 11.62 30.36
N VAL A 799 5.53 12.46 31.35
CA VAL A 799 4.22 12.61 32.01
C VAL A 799 3.13 12.87 30.97
N ILE A 800 3.46 13.72 29.99
CA ILE A 800 2.63 14.06 28.83
C ILE A 800 2.32 12.87 27.89
N ALA A 801 2.93 11.69 28.07
CA ALA A 801 2.54 10.49 27.34
C ALA A 801 1.16 10.01 27.81
N GLY A 802 0.94 9.93 29.12
CA GLY A 802 -0.30 9.47 29.73
C GLY A 802 -1.21 10.56 30.29
N VAL A 803 -0.66 11.55 30.98
CA VAL A 803 -1.41 12.68 31.56
C VAL A 803 -1.68 13.73 30.49
N LYS A 804 -2.91 14.27 30.49
CA LYS A 804 -3.46 15.18 29.47
C LYS A 804 -4.10 16.38 30.16
N VAL A 805 -4.33 17.49 29.44
CA VAL A 805 -4.87 18.73 30.04
C VAL A 805 -6.20 18.49 30.76
N ARG A 806 -7.07 17.63 30.21
CA ARG A 806 -8.34 17.21 30.83
C ARG A 806 -8.21 16.46 32.17
N HIS A 807 -7.00 16.09 32.60
CA HIS A 807 -6.74 15.43 33.87
C HIS A 807 -6.19 16.39 34.94
N PHE A 808 -5.75 17.60 34.58
CA PHE A 808 -4.94 18.45 35.46
C PHE A 808 -5.66 18.83 36.76
N ASP A 809 -6.79 19.51 36.64
CA ASP A 809 -7.54 20.00 37.81
C ASP A 809 -8.06 18.84 38.68
N ALA A 810 -8.42 17.71 38.05
CA ALA A 810 -8.85 16.49 38.73
C ALA A 810 -7.72 15.74 39.47
N LEU A 811 -6.49 15.78 38.96
CA LEU A 811 -5.31 15.26 39.66
C LEU A 811 -4.91 16.18 40.82
N GLU A 812 -5.04 17.50 40.66
CA GLU A 812 -4.86 18.46 41.75
C GLU A 812 -5.93 18.27 42.85
N ASP A 813 -7.17 17.93 42.49
CA ASP A 813 -8.22 17.51 43.44
C ASP A 813 -7.84 16.23 44.21
N VAL A 814 -7.33 15.20 43.51
CA VAL A 814 -6.83 13.95 44.12
C VAL A 814 -5.66 14.23 45.07
N SER A 815 -4.71 15.08 44.68
CA SER A 815 -3.60 15.49 45.57
C SER A 815 -4.09 16.22 46.82
N ARG A 816 -5.10 17.09 46.70
CA ARG A 816 -5.72 17.77 47.84
C ARG A 816 -6.35 16.77 48.83
N VAL A 817 -6.94 15.68 48.33
CA VAL A 817 -7.50 14.60 49.14
C VAL A 817 -6.40 13.75 49.79
N LEU A 818 -5.31 13.46 49.08
CA LEU A 818 -4.11 12.79 49.62
C LEU A 818 -3.40 13.60 50.72
N ARG A 819 -3.56 14.94 50.73
CA ARG A 819 -3.08 15.85 51.78
C ARG A 819 -4.08 16.11 52.91
N SER A 820 -5.28 15.51 52.86
CA SER A 820 -6.30 15.67 53.91
C SER A 820 -5.90 14.96 55.22
N SER A 821 -6.64 15.22 56.30
CA SER A 821 -6.48 14.53 57.58
C SER A 821 -6.86 13.04 57.56
N SER A 822 -7.55 12.58 56.50
CA SER A 822 -8.02 11.20 56.34
C SER A 822 -7.88 10.73 54.89
N PRO A 823 -6.65 10.62 54.36
CA PRO A 823 -6.41 10.42 52.92
C PRO A 823 -6.91 9.06 52.44
N ARG A 824 -6.84 8.03 53.29
CA ARG A 824 -7.40 6.69 53.04
C ARG A 824 -8.90 6.77 52.71
N VAL A 825 -9.70 7.31 53.63
CA VAL A 825 -11.16 7.44 53.47
C VAL A 825 -11.52 8.27 52.24
N GLY A 826 -10.81 9.38 52.00
CA GLY A 826 -11.06 10.23 50.84
C GLY A 826 -10.78 9.54 49.50
N ILE A 827 -9.68 8.78 49.41
CA ILE A 827 -9.34 8.02 48.19
C ILE A 827 -10.27 6.82 48.01
N ASP A 828 -10.57 6.07 49.08
CA ASP A 828 -11.52 4.95 49.05
C ASP A 828 -12.90 5.41 48.54
N LEU A 829 -13.37 6.60 48.92
CA LEU A 829 -14.61 7.20 48.41
C LEU A 829 -14.55 7.51 46.90
N ILE A 830 -13.46 8.11 46.40
CA ILE A 830 -13.30 8.42 44.97
C ILE A 830 -13.18 7.13 44.14
N VAL A 831 -12.46 6.12 44.64
CA VAL A 831 -12.34 4.80 43.98
C VAL A 831 -13.67 4.06 43.99
N ALA A 832 -14.42 4.09 45.10
CA ALA A 832 -15.77 3.54 45.18
C ALA A 832 -16.71 4.23 44.19
N GLU A 833 -16.66 5.56 44.08
CA GLU A 833 -17.42 6.34 43.09
C GLU A 833 -17.04 5.95 41.65
N ALA A 834 -15.74 5.90 41.33
CA ALA A 834 -15.21 5.56 40.01
C ALA A 834 -15.62 4.16 39.56
N THR A 835 -15.56 3.19 40.48
CA THR A 835 -15.90 1.77 40.24
C THR A 835 -17.40 1.46 40.37
N CYS A 836 -18.20 2.41 40.88
CA CYS A 836 -19.63 2.24 41.13
C CYS A 836 -20.41 1.85 39.86
N ARG A 837 -21.23 0.79 39.99
CA ARG A 837 -22.05 0.20 38.90
C ARG A 837 -23.55 0.48 39.00
N THR A 838 -24.05 1.08 40.09
CA THR A 838 -25.49 1.35 40.25
C THR A 838 -25.94 2.47 39.31
N ARG A 839 -27.10 2.28 38.65
CA ARG A 839 -27.65 3.17 37.61
C ARG A 839 -28.20 4.51 38.15
N GLU A 840 -28.00 4.82 39.44
CA GLU A 840 -28.61 5.97 40.12
C GLU A 840 -27.85 7.28 39.84
N LYS A 841 -28.09 7.85 38.65
CA LYS A 841 -28.19 9.27 38.26
C LYS A 841 -27.28 10.37 38.84
N ALA A 842 -26.38 10.13 39.78
CA ALA A 842 -25.34 11.09 40.17
C ALA A 842 -24.28 11.18 39.06
N ALA A 843 -23.95 12.39 38.63
CA ALA A 843 -22.80 12.61 37.77
C ALA A 843 -21.52 12.36 38.58
N LYS A 844 -20.62 11.51 38.07
CA LYS A 844 -19.33 11.24 38.73
C LYS A 844 -18.51 12.54 38.87
N SER A 845 -17.82 12.68 39.99
CA SER A 845 -16.85 13.76 40.25
C SER A 845 -15.72 13.80 39.21
N SER A 846 -15.11 14.97 39.06
CA SER A 846 -13.90 15.19 38.21
C SER A 846 -12.81 14.16 38.54
N ALA A 847 -12.53 13.98 39.82
CA ALA A 847 -11.56 13.01 40.35
C ALA A 847 -11.92 11.56 39.98
N ALA A 848 -13.17 11.13 40.19
CA ALA A 848 -13.60 9.78 39.85
C ALA A 848 -13.57 9.49 38.34
N VAL A 849 -13.92 10.46 37.49
CA VAL A 849 -13.77 10.35 36.04
C VAL A 849 -12.30 10.28 35.64
N CYS A 850 -11.43 11.08 36.27
CA CYS A 850 -9.99 11.07 35.99
C CYS A 850 -9.33 9.76 36.38
N LEU A 851 -9.63 9.22 37.56
CA LEU A 851 -9.14 7.90 38.00
C LEU A 851 -9.68 6.77 37.12
N LEU A 852 -10.93 6.86 36.65
CA LEU A 852 -11.45 5.92 35.66
C LEU A 852 -10.66 6.00 34.34
N GLU A 853 -10.44 7.20 33.78
CA GLU A 853 -9.60 7.37 32.57
C GLU A 853 -8.16 6.90 32.79
N LEU A 854 -7.56 7.12 33.97
CA LEU A 854 -6.21 6.75 34.37
C LEU A 854 -6.18 5.53 35.32
N ARG A 855 -6.77 4.40 34.90
CA ARG A 855 -6.89 3.17 35.72
C ARG A 855 -5.61 2.77 36.47
N HIS A 856 -4.45 2.84 35.82
CA HIS A 856 -3.18 2.50 36.45
C HIS A 856 -2.86 3.35 37.70
N VAL A 857 -3.31 4.61 37.74
CA VAL A 857 -3.25 5.47 38.93
C VAL A 857 -4.32 5.05 39.93
N MET A 858 -5.56 4.79 39.50
CA MET A 858 -6.67 4.36 40.37
C MET A 858 -6.34 3.09 41.17
N VAL A 859 -5.84 2.05 40.49
CA VAL A 859 -5.56 0.75 41.13
C VAL A 859 -4.30 0.85 42.02
N ALA A 860 -3.29 1.62 41.60
CA ALA A 860 -2.13 1.91 42.45
C ALA A 860 -2.50 2.71 43.72
N LEU A 861 -3.44 3.66 43.61
CA LEU A 861 -3.99 4.38 44.77
C LEU A 861 -4.79 3.45 45.68
N GLN A 862 -5.63 2.57 45.12
CA GLN A 862 -6.39 1.56 45.86
C GLN A 862 -5.47 0.63 46.66
N ALA A 863 -4.35 0.18 46.07
CA ALA A 863 -3.33 -0.59 46.79
C ALA A 863 -2.59 0.27 47.85
N ALA A 864 -2.28 1.53 47.53
CA ALA A 864 -1.55 2.42 48.41
C ALA A 864 -2.34 2.80 49.69
N THR A 865 -3.67 2.83 49.67
CA THR A 865 -4.48 3.13 50.88
C THR A 865 -4.21 2.16 52.02
N LEU A 866 -3.83 0.91 51.72
CA LEU A 866 -3.53 -0.14 52.70
C LEU A 866 -2.32 0.19 53.59
N VAL A 867 -1.40 1.06 53.14
CA VAL A 867 -0.23 1.47 53.92
C VAL A 867 -0.31 2.88 54.49
N PHE A 868 -1.29 3.71 54.07
CA PHE A 868 -1.39 5.12 54.48
C PHE A 868 -1.45 5.32 56.00
N ASP A 869 -2.20 4.49 56.72
CA ASP A 869 -2.31 4.62 58.19
C ASP A 869 -0.98 4.27 58.90
N SER A 870 -0.19 3.38 58.30
CA SER A 870 1.12 2.95 58.82
C SER A 870 2.28 3.86 58.38
N VAL A 871 2.14 4.53 57.23
CA VAL A 871 3.13 5.44 56.64
C VAL A 871 2.39 6.66 56.04
N PRO A 872 1.91 7.61 56.86
CA PRO A 872 1.14 8.77 56.36
C PRO A 872 1.91 9.63 55.34
N ALA A 873 3.24 9.64 55.45
CA ALA A 873 4.12 10.30 54.51
C ALA A 873 3.98 9.78 53.06
N PHE A 874 3.52 8.55 52.85
CA PHE A 874 3.35 7.95 51.52
C PHE A 874 2.24 8.64 50.71
N ALA A 875 1.10 8.95 51.35
CA ALA A 875 0.04 9.74 50.71
C ALA A 875 0.57 11.11 50.26
N THR A 876 1.36 11.79 51.11
CA THR A 876 1.97 13.09 50.75
C THR A 876 2.97 12.97 49.62
N ALA A 877 3.77 11.90 49.54
CA ALA A 877 4.75 11.70 48.48
C ALA A 877 4.09 11.43 47.12
N ILE A 878 2.96 10.72 47.09
CA ILE A 878 2.15 10.55 45.89
C ILE A 878 1.54 11.91 45.47
N ALA A 879 1.00 12.68 46.43
CA ALA A 879 0.47 14.03 46.16
C ALA A 879 1.53 14.97 45.56
N ASP A 880 2.74 15.01 46.14
CA ASP A 880 3.87 15.80 45.64
C ASP A 880 4.20 15.43 44.17
N VAL A 881 4.26 14.13 43.85
CA VAL A 881 4.54 13.65 42.48
C VAL A 881 3.42 13.97 41.49
N LEU A 882 2.14 13.88 41.91
CA LEU A 882 1.01 14.24 41.05
C LEU A 882 0.96 15.75 40.77
N GLU A 883 1.23 16.60 41.77
CA GLU A 883 1.31 18.06 41.61
C GLU A 883 2.51 18.49 40.74
N ASP A 884 3.70 17.91 40.97
CA ASP A 884 4.87 18.15 40.11
C ASP A 884 4.64 17.62 38.68
N ALA A 885 3.89 16.52 38.50
CA ALA A 885 3.53 15.99 37.20
C ALA A 885 2.58 16.92 36.42
N VAL A 886 1.54 17.43 37.08
CA VAL A 886 0.65 18.43 36.47
C VAL A 886 1.41 19.72 36.20
N THR A 887 2.25 20.18 37.12
CA THR A 887 3.10 21.37 36.92
C THR A 887 4.04 21.19 35.73
N CYS A 888 4.77 20.08 35.65
CA CYS A 888 5.65 19.72 34.54
C CYS A 888 4.91 19.72 33.19
N ALA A 889 3.69 19.17 33.16
CA ALA A 889 2.86 19.15 31.96
C ALA A 889 2.28 20.54 31.61
N ARG A 890 1.85 21.34 32.59
CA ARG A 890 1.44 22.75 32.40
C ARG A 890 2.61 23.55 31.82
N THR A 891 3.80 23.49 32.43
CA THR A 891 5.04 24.13 31.96
C THR A 891 5.40 23.69 30.55
N PHE A 892 5.37 22.39 30.24
CA PHE A 892 5.64 21.89 28.89
C PHE A 892 4.69 22.47 27.82
N TYR A 893 3.43 22.75 28.17
CA TYR A 893 2.47 23.38 27.25
C TYR A 893 2.49 24.92 27.26
N SER A 894 2.94 25.58 28.35
CA SER A 894 3.11 27.04 28.43
C SER A 894 4.41 27.52 27.79
N ASP A 895 5.47 26.71 27.87
CA ASP A 895 6.83 27.04 27.42
C ASP A 895 7.01 26.99 25.90
N PHE A 896 5.89 26.99 25.16
CA PHE A 896 5.82 27.63 23.84
C PHE A 896 5.98 29.15 23.96
N ALA A 897 7.15 29.55 24.45
CA ALA A 897 7.57 30.93 24.55
C ALA A 897 7.46 31.65 23.19
N ALA A 898 7.34 32.98 23.23
CA ALA A 898 7.04 33.79 22.06
C ALA A 898 8.03 33.58 20.89
N ASP A 899 9.28 33.25 21.20
CA ASP A 899 10.35 32.92 20.24
C ASP A 899 10.16 31.56 19.55
N VAL A 900 9.62 30.55 20.24
CA VAL A 900 9.23 29.27 19.64
C VAL A 900 7.98 29.47 18.79
N LYS A 901 6.97 30.18 19.30
CA LYS A 901 5.74 30.48 18.56
C LYS A 901 6.05 31.21 17.24
N ALA A 902 6.95 32.18 17.26
CA ALA A 902 7.41 32.92 16.07
C ALA A 902 8.23 32.08 15.07
N ARG A 903 8.76 30.91 15.45
CA ARG A 903 9.51 29.99 14.58
C ARG A 903 8.71 28.76 14.13
N HIS A 904 7.54 28.53 14.73
CA HIS A 904 6.68 27.37 14.49
C HIS A 904 5.37 27.78 13.82
N GLU A 905 5.44 28.52 12.72
CA GLU A 905 4.28 29.02 11.95
C GLU A 905 3.24 27.91 11.63
N TYR A 906 3.68 26.68 11.39
CA TYR A 906 2.80 25.52 11.17
C TYR A 906 1.80 25.33 12.32
N MET A 907 2.27 25.49 13.56
CA MET A 907 1.44 25.35 14.76
C MET A 907 0.46 26.50 14.89
N GLU A 908 0.89 27.72 14.55
CA GLU A 908 0.00 28.87 14.50
C GLU A 908 -1.05 28.79 13.37
N ARG A 909 -0.75 28.09 12.27
CA ARG A 909 -1.61 28.03 11.08
C ARG A 909 -2.61 26.87 11.06
N TYR A 910 -2.33 25.73 11.70
CA TYR A 910 -3.21 24.55 11.63
C TYR A 910 -3.65 23.96 12.98
N LEU A 911 -3.10 24.46 14.09
CA LEU A 911 -3.29 23.90 15.44
C LEU A 911 -3.89 24.93 16.42
N LYS A 912 -4.57 25.96 15.88
CA LYS A 912 -5.42 26.87 16.65
C LYS A 912 -6.66 26.11 17.14
N GLY A 913 -7.24 26.59 18.23
CA GLY A 913 -8.44 25.99 18.83
C GLY A 913 -9.69 26.70 18.35
N GLY A 914 -10.74 25.94 18.02
CA GLY A 914 -12.07 26.46 17.71
C GLY A 914 -12.49 26.33 16.23
N GLU A 915 -11.54 26.10 15.33
CA GLU A 915 -11.79 25.94 13.88
C GLU A 915 -12.66 24.70 13.59
N SER A 916 -13.59 24.84 12.65
CA SER A 916 -14.38 23.74 12.10
C SER A 916 -13.56 22.86 11.15
N ASP A 917 -14.05 21.64 10.94
CA ASP A 917 -13.41 20.66 10.05
C ASP A 917 -13.37 21.21 8.60
N GLU A 918 -14.43 21.92 8.17
CA GLU A 918 -14.56 22.59 6.87
C GLU A 918 -13.62 23.80 6.70
N GLU A 919 -13.44 24.64 7.72
CA GLU A 919 -12.51 25.78 7.69
C GLU A 919 -11.06 25.31 7.50
N LEU A 920 -10.61 24.29 8.26
CA LEU A 920 -9.26 23.73 8.12
C LEU A 920 -8.99 23.17 6.72
N ILE A 921 -9.97 22.47 6.13
CA ILE A 921 -9.88 21.97 4.75
C ILE A 921 -9.82 23.13 3.74
N SER A 922 -10.55 24.21 3.99
CA SER A 922 -10.60 25.38 3.10
C SER A 922 -9.29 26.17 3.12
N LEU A 923 -8.75 26.44 4.32
CA LEU A 923 -7.44 27.08 4.51
C LEU A 923 -6.30 26.26 3.87
N PHE A 924 -6.32 24.93 4.00
CA PHE A 924 -5.34 24.07 3.32
C PHE A 924 -5.42 24.20 1.79
N ARG A 925 -6.63 24.21 1.22
CA ARG A 925 -6.84 24.36 -0.23
C ARG A 925 -6.42 25.72 -0.76
N GLU A 926 -6.74 26.78 -0.03
CA GLU A 926 -6.36 28.15 -0.41
C GLU A 926 -4.83 28.30 -0.48
N ARG A 927 -4.12 27.74 0.50
CA ARG A 927 -2.65 27.76 0.55
C ARG A 927 -2.00 26.83 -0.49
N TYR A 928 -2.61 25.68 -0.78
CA TYR A 928 -2.09 24.69 -1.73
C TYR A 928 -3.10 24.35 -2.84
N PRO A 929 -3.46 25.30 -3.73
CA PRO A 929 -4.49 25.10 -4.75
C PRO A 929 -4.11 24.08 -5.83
N LYS A 930 -2.83 23.68 -5.89
CA LYS A 930 -2.30 22.64 -6.78
C LYS A 930 -2.26 21.25 -6.14
N ALA A 931 -2.55 21.11 -4.85
CA ALA A 931 -2.49 19.85 -4.13
C ALA A 931 -3.47 18.83 -4.72
N SER A 932 -2.97 17.67 -5.13
CA SER A 932 -3.83 16.63 -5.67
C SER A 932 -4.70 15.99 -4.58
N SER A 933 -6.00 15.92 -4.84
CA SER A 933 -6.93 15.11 -4.02
C SER A 933 -7.02 13.65 -4.49
N SER A 934 -6.34 13.29 -5.60
CA SER A 934 -6.42 11.94 -6.15
C SER A 934 -5.55 10.95 -5.37
N THR A 935 -6.18 9.87 -4.90
CA THR A 935 -5.49 8.69 -4.34
C THR A 935 -4.46 8.10 -5.32
N SER A 936 -4.71 8.16 -6.63
CA SER A 936 -3.74 7.65 -7.61
C SER A 936 -2.43 8.44 -7.62
N VAL A 937 -2.45 9.70 -7.20
CA VAL A 937 -1.29 10.63 -7.18
C VAL A 937 -0.64 10.70 -5.80
N THR A 938 -1.45 10.73 -4.73
CA THR A 938 -1.00 10.88 -3.33
C THR A 938 -0.72 9.56 -2.61
N GLY A 939 -1.20 8.42 -3.12
CA GLY A 939 -1.13 7.14 -2.40
C GLY A 939 -2.03 7.05 -1.16
N VAL A 940 -2.79 8.12 -0.84
CA VAL A 940 -3.66 8.20 0.32
C VAL A 940 -5.12 7.97 -0.11
N TYR A 941 -5.75 6.99 0.52
CA TYR A 941 -7.16 6.65 0.34
C TYR A 941 -7.92 6.86 1.65
N THR A 942 -8.49 8.05 1.81
CA THR A 942 -9.27 8.45 3.00
C THR A 942 -10.59 9.10 2.59
N PRO A 943 -11.55 8.35 2.02
CA PRO A 943 -12.84 8.91 1.60
C PRO A 943 -13.57 9.61 2.75
N GLY A 944 -14.17 10.76 2.44
CA GLY A 944 -14.81 11.64 3.44
C GLY A 944 -13.83 12.42 4.35
N ARG A 945 -12.51 12.18 4.26
CA ARG A 945 -11.46 12.90 5.01
C ARG A 945 -10.46 13.52 4.05
N GLN A 946 -10.84 14.70 3.56
CA GLN A 946 -9.99 15.52 2.71
C GLN A 946 -8.78 16.04 3.49
N GLN A 947 -7.72 16.44 2.79
CA GLN A 947 -6.53 16.94 3.45
C GLN A 947 -6.83 18.29 4.12
N CYS A 948 -6.57 18.37 5.43
CA CYS A 948 -6.82 19.55 6.26
C CYS A 948 -5.54 20.23 6.76
N ARG A 949 -4.37 19.57 6.62
CA ARG A 949 -3.05 20.09 7.01
C ARG A 949 -1.96 19.56 6.08
N ALA A 950 -0.88 20.32 5.91
CA ALA A 950 0.34 19.83 5.29
C ALA A 950 1.04 18.77 6.16
N GLU A 951 1.84 17.90 5.55
CA GLU A 951 2.64 16.87 6.23
C GLU A 951 3.81 17.53 7.00
N PRO A 952 3.88 17.41 8.34
CA PRO A 952 4.92 18.06 9.14
C PRO A 952 6.30 17.39 9.06
N PHE A 953 6.38 16.15 8.59
CA PHE A 953 7.63 15.40 8.37
C PHE A 953 7.85 15.10 6.89
N GLU A 954 9.02 15.44 6.35
CA GLU A 954 9.41 15.12 4.98
C GLU A 954 9.81 13.64 4.80
N LYS A 955 9.89 13.18 3.55
CA LYS A 955 10.24 11.79 3.20
C LYS A 955 11.60 11.33 3.74
N GLY A 956 12.56 12.24 3.90
CA GLY A 956 13.90 11.97 4.42
C GLY A 956 14.10 12.36 5.89
N ASP A 957 13.04 12.68 6.63
CA ASP A 957 13.13 13.19 8.00
C ASP A 957 13.74 12.14 8.96
N LYS A 958 14.72 12.56 9.76
CA LYS A 958 15.47 11.72 10.70
C LYS A 958 15.20 12.08 12.17
N THR A 959 14.04 12.68 12.47
CA THR A 959 13.62 12.99 13.85
C THR A 959 13.74 11.72 14.70
N PRO A 960 14.55 11.72 15.77
CA PRO A 960 14.85 10.50 16.50
C PRO A 960 13.60 9.97 17.23
N CYS A 961 13.35 8.67 17.11
CA CYS A 961 12.34 7.96 17.89
C CYS A 961 12.87 7.56 19.29
N GLY A 962 14.02 8.10 19.69
CA GLY A 962 14.80 7.70 20.87
C GLY A 962 15.43 6.29 20.74
N THR A 963 15.85 5.73 21.86
CA THR A 963 16.66 4.48 21.96
C THR A 963 15.88 3.17 21.99
N CYS A 964 14.55 3.21 21.80
CA CYS A 964 13.73 2.02 21.59
C CYS A 964 13.69 1.74 20.08
N GLU A 965 14.34 0.66 19.62
CA GLU A 965 14.52 0.39 18.19
C GLU A 965 13.53 -0.68 17.69
N LYS A 966 12.40 -0.26 17.07
CA LYS A 966 11.64 -1.13 16.17
C LYS A 966 12.41 -1.25 14.85
N GLY A 967 13.00 -2.42 14.60
CA GLY A 967 13.73 -2.71 13.37
C GLY A 967 12.79 -2.91 12.18
N PHE A 968 12.28 -1.83 11.59
CA PHE A 968 11.51 -1.92 10.35
C PHE A 968 12.43 -2.46 9.23
N ASN A 969 12.07 -3.59 8.63
CA ASN A 969 12.83 -4.22 7.55
C ASN A 969 12.15 -3.90 6.21
N SER A 970 12.77 -3.04 5.41
CA SER A 970 12.37 -2.79 4.02
C SER A 970 12.82 -3.95 3.13
N SER A 971 12.00 -4.35 2.15
CA SER A 971 12.39 -5.34 1.15
C SER A 971 13.06 -4.66 -0.05
N ASP A 972 14.17 -5.20 -0.53
CA ASP A 972 14.76 -4.75 -1.80
C ASP A 972 13.89 -5.09 -3.03
N LYS A 973 12.89 -5.98 -2.87
CA LYS A 973 12.03 -6.49 -3.95
C LYS A 973 10.63 -5.87 -3.99
N TYR A 974 10.05 -5.56 -2.84
CA TYR A 974 8.68 -5.03 -2.73
C TYR A 974 8.67 -3.73 -1.94
N SER A 975 7.73 -2.83 -2.22
CA SER A 975 7.53 -1.63 -1.40
C SER A 975 7.16 -1.99 0.05
N ASP A 976 7.29 -1.03 0.97
CA ASP A 976 7.03 -1.26 2.40
C ASP A 976 5.54 -1.57 2.70
N GLY A 977 4.65 -1.48 1.71
CA GLY A 977 3.25 -1.89 1.80
C GLY A 977 2.30 -0.72 2.04
N ALA A 978 1.40 -0.85 3.00
CA ALA A 978 0.43 0.19 3.32
C ALA A 978 0.14 0.29 4.83
N LEU A 979 -0.01 1.51 5.33
CA LEU A 979 -0.53 1.81 6.66
C LEU A 979 -2.07 1.79 6.62
N THR A 980 -2.71 1.01 7.50
CA THR A 980 -4.17 1.00 7.64
C THR A 980 -4.60 1.77 8.88
N LEU A 981 -5.66 2.56 8.78
CA LEU A 981 -6.25 3.32 9.88
C LEU A 981 -7.65 2.74 10.16
N CYS A 982 -7.88 2.19 11.36
CA CYS A 982 -9.13 1.50 11.72
C CYS A 982 -9.79 2.12 12.96
N CYS A 983 -11.11 1.95 13.12
CA CYS A 983 -11.82 2.27 14.37
C CYS A 983 -12.03 1.03 15.26
N ALA A 984 -12.05 1.22 16.58
CA ALA A 984 -12.00 0.14 17.59
C ALA A 984 -13.37 -0.47 18.01
N CYS A 985 -14.43 -0.37 17.20
CA CYS A 985 -15.74 -0.95 17.53
C CYS A 985 -15.79 -2.47 17.30
N ALA A 986 -16.87 -3.11 17.75
CA ALA A 986 -17.11 -4.55 17.56
C ALA A 986 -17.10 -5.00 16.09
N HIS A 987 -17.43 -4.08 15.17
CA HIS A 987 -17.46 -4.31 13.73
C HIS A 987 -16.62 -3.23 13.03
N PRO A 988 -15.28 -3.35 13.09
CA PRO A 988 -14.36 -2.24 12.80
C PRO A 988 -14.35 -1.83 11.33
N LYS A 989 -14.37 -0.54 11.05
CA LYS A 989 -14.18 0.02 9.70
C LYS A 989 -12.73 0.47 9.52
N ILE A 990 -12.18 0.25 8.32
CA ILE A 990 -10.95 0.88 7.85
C ILE A 990 -11.33 2.31 7.43
N LEU A 991 -10.94 3.30 8.22
CA LEU A 991 -11.19 4.73 8.01
C LEU A 991 -10.34 5.29 6.86
N GLY A 992 -9.21 4.65 6.55
CA GLY A 992 -8.39 4.93 5.38
C GLY A 992 -7.11 4.11 5.30
N ILE A 993 -6.39 4.29 4.19
CA ILE A 993 -5.16 3.57 3.83
C ILE A 993 -4.15 4.58 3.30
N VAL A 994 -2.88 4.41 3.65
CA VAL A 994 -1.76 5.17 3.09
C VAL A 994 -0.74 4.19 2.52
N VAL A 995 -0.54 4.20 1.21
CA VAL A 995 0.49 3.36 0.56
C VAL A 995 1.87 3.96 0.84
N LEU A 996 2.80 3.11 1.25
CA LEU A 996 4.14 3.51 1.67
C LEU A 996 5.07 3.61 0.46
N ASP A 997 5.54 4.83 0.16
CA ASP A 997 6.65 5.07 -0.79
C ASP A 997 8.00 5.26 -0.07
N ARG A 998 7.99 5.09 1.26
CA ARG A 998 9.10 5.26 2.19
C ARG A 998 8.93 4.25 3.32
N LYS A 999 10.07 3.90 3.94
CA LYS A 999 10.15 3.00 5.10
C LYS A 999 9.10 3.36 6.16
N GLU A 1000 8.41 2.34 6.70
CA GLU A 1000 7.51 2.51 7.84
C GLU A 1000 8.21 3.27 8.97
N SER A 1001 7.52 4.27 9.51
CA SER A 1001 8.02 5.03 10.65
C SER A 1001 6.89 5.79 11.37
N PRO A 1002 7.09 6.18 12.64
CA PRO A 1002 6.14 7.04 13.36
C PRO A 1002 5.79 8.34 12.65
N GLN A 1003 6.73 8.91 11.89
CA GLN A 1003 6.54 10.13 11.11
C GLN A 1003 5.46 9.95 10.03
N VAL A 1004 5.42 8.80 9.36
CA VAL A 1004 4.38 8.50 8.35
C VAL A 1004 3.00 8.39 9.00
N LEU A 1005 2.91 7.74 10.16
CA LEU A 1005 1.67 7.67 10.93
C LEU A 1005 1.21 9.05 11.39
N ILE A 1006 2.11 9.89 11.90
CA ILE A 1006 1.77 11.26 12.32
C ILE A 1006 1.32 12.11 11.12
N ASN A 1007 2.00 12.01 9.97
CA ASN A 1007 1.58 12.65 8.72
C ASN A 1007 0.16 12.22 8.30
N ALA A 1008 -0.13 10.92 8.34
CA ALA A 1008 -1.45 10.37 8.00
C ALA A 1008 -2.55 10.85 8.97
N VAL A 1009 -2.27 10.88 10.28
CA VAL A 1009 -3.23 11.31 11.29
C VAL A 1009 -3.47 12.82 11.22
N LEU A 1010 -2.43 13.67 11.26
CA LEU A 1010 -2.60 15.12 11.29
C LEU A 1010 -3.19 15.70 10.00
N SER A 1011 -2.85 15.14 8.84
CA SER A 1011 -3.36 15.63 7.54
C SER A 1011 -4.81 15.23 7.28
N ARG A 1012 -5.35 14.19 7.94
CA ARG A 1012 -6.67 13.58 7.63
C ARG A 1012 -7.68 13.60 8.78
N PHE A 1013 -7.26 13.91 10.01
CA PHE A 1013 -8.14 14.09 11.16
C PHE A 1013 -8.09 15.55 11.60
N PRO A 1014 -9.08 16.39 11.23
CA PRO A 1014 -9.19 17.75 11.76
C PRO A 1014 -9.17 17.77 13.29
N ARG A 1015 -9.93 16.85 13.91
CA ARG A 1015 -9.93 16.56 15.35
C ARG A 1015 -9.20 15.25 15.64
N LEU A 1016 -8.06 15.33 16.34
CA LEU A 1016 -7.27 14.16 16.73
C LEU A 1016 -8.07 13.17 17.59
N PRO A 1017 -7.86 11.84 17.43
CA PRO A 1017 -8.50 10.86 18.29
C PRO A 1017 -8.12 11.06 19.77
N ARG A 1018 -8.87 10.49 20.71
CA ARG A 1018 -8.47 10.50 22.14
C ARG A 1018 -7.35 9.48 22.40
N TYR A 1019 -7.46 8.31 21.78
CA TYR A 1019 -6.45 7.26 21.80
C TYR A 1019 -6.03 6.85 20.39
N LEU A 1020 -4.73 6.82 20.14
CA LEU A 1020 -4.12 6.19 18.97
C LEU A 1020 -3.44 4.90 19.42
N VAL A 1021 -3.90 3.76 18.91
CA VAL A 1021 -3.26 2.46 19.13
C VAL A 1021 -2.29 2.19 17.99
N TYR A 1022 -1.01 1.99 18.30
CA TYR A 1022 0.05 1.65 17.36
C TYR A 1022 1.20 0.98 18.12
N ASP A 1023 1.79 -0.07 17.57
CA ASP A 1023 2.78 -0.88 18.30
C ASP A 1023 3.96 -0.05 18.80
N PHE A 1024 4.56 0.79 17.95
CA PHE A 1024 5.67 1.67 18.33
C PHE A 1024 5.20 3.04 18.88
N ALA A 1025 4.25 3.01 19.82
CA ALA A 1025 3.66 4.18 20.46
C ALA A 1025 4.67 5.16 21.09
N CYS A 1026 5.71 4.64 21.75
CA CYS A 1026 6.76 5.47 22.35
C CYS A 1026 7.56 6.26 21.31
N GLY A 1027 7.78 5.69 20.12
CA GLY A 1027 8.39 6.39 18.99
C GLY A 1027 7.52 7.54 18.47
N VAL A 1028 6.20 7.33 18.39
CA VAL A 1028 5.23 8.38 18.01
C VAL A 1028 5.24 9.54 19.01
N VAL A 1029 5.19 9.25 20.31
CA VAL A 1029 5.25 10.29 21.35
C VAL A 1029 6.56 11.07 21.28
N ARG A 1030 7.71 10.41 21.11
CA ARG A 1030 9.01 11.08 21.01
C ARG A 1030 9.14 11.95 19.76
N CYS A 1031 8.67 11.47 18.60
CA CYS A 1031 8.63 12.27 17.37
C CYS A 1031 7.70 13.48 17.51
N ALA A 1032 6.56 13.32 18.18
CA ALA A 1032 5.64 14.41 18.47
C ALA A 1032 6.24 15.42 19.46
N MET A 1033 6.92 14.99 20.53
CA MET A 1033 7.63 15.90 21.44
C MET A 1033 8.69 16.73 20.71
N ALA A 1034 9.47 16.12 19.82
CA ALA A 1034 10.56 16.80 19.13
C ALA A 1034 10.12 17.90 18.14
N LYS A 1035 8.88 17.89 17.63
CA LYS A 1035 8.40 18.82 16.58
C LYS A 1035 6.97 19.34 16.75
N LEU A 1036 6.06 18.53 17.30
CA LEU A 1036 4.62 18.77 17.37
C LEU A 1036 4.04 18.60 18.81
N PRO A 1037 4.62 19.20 19.88
CA PRO A 1037 4.18 18.92 21.25
C PRO A 1037 2.68 19.10 21.52
N TRP A 1038 2.02 20.03 20.84
CA TRP A 1038 0.57 20.25 20.91
C TRP A 1038 -0.25 18.98 20.66
N MET A 1039 0.22 18.08 19.78
CA MET A 1039 -0.46 16.83 19.45
C MET A 1039 -0.75 16.00 20.71
N LEU A 1040 0.16 16.02 21.68
CA LEU A 1040 0.11 15.22 22.90
C LEU A 1040 -0.79 15.81 24.00
N ARG A 1041 -1.26 17.05 23.84
CA ARG A 1041 -2.16 17.75 24.77
C ARG A 1041 -3.42 16.93 25.09
N ASP A 1042 -3.96 16.32 24.04
CA ASP A 1042 -5.27 15.67 24.02
C ASP A 1042 -5.23 14.22 23.54
N LEU A 1043 -4.18 13.81 22.82
CA LEU A 1043 -3.99 12.46 22.29
C LEU A 1043 -3.11 11.64 23.24
N SER A 1044 -3.64 10.51 23.72
CA SER A 1044 -2.83 9.42 24.28
C SER A 1044 -2.43 8.46 23.15
N VAL A 1045 -1.18 7.98 23.15
CA VAL A 1045 -0.71 6.96 22.20
C VAL A 1045 -0.30 5.72 22.98
N VAL A 1046 -0.84 4.56 22.60
CA VAL A 1046 -0.66 3.29 23.31
C VAL A 1046 -0.33 2.17 22.32
N SER A 1047 0.41 1.17 22.77
CA SER A 1047 0.53 -0.11 22.07
C SER A 1047 -0.70 -0.98 22.38
N ASP A 1048 -1.02 -1.92 21.51
CA ASP A 1048 -2.11 -2.87 21.74
C ASP A 1048 -1.72 -3.98 22.74
N ARG A 1049 -2.70 -4.81 23.08
CA ARG A 1049 -2.54 -5.88 24.08
C ARG A 1049 -1.66 -7.04 23.59
N PHE A 1050 -1.54 -7.27 22.29
CA PHE A 1050 -0.72 -8.35 21.75
C PHE A 1050 0.75 -7.94 21.67
N HIS A 1051 1.02 -6.67 21.36
CA HIS A 1051 2.38 -6.15 21.28
C HIS A 1051 2.96 -5.69 22.62
N VAL A 1052 2.16 -5.53 23.69
CA VAL A 1052 2.62 -5.10 25.03
C VAL A 1052 3.79 -5.92 25.58
N CYS A 1053 3.82 -7.24 25.32
CA CYS A 1053 4.90 -8.13 25.74
C CYS A 1053 6.24 -7.86 25.05
N ASN A 1054 6.23 -7.18 23.90
CA ASN A 1054 7.42 -6.82 23.12
C ASN A 1054 7.99 -5.44 23.50
N HIS A 1055 7.42 -4.75 24.50
CA HIS A 1055 7.82 -3.39 24.88
C HIS A 1055 8.36 -3.29 26.30
N THR A 1056 9.58 -2.76 26.42
CA THR A 1056 10.20 -2.37 27.70
C THR A 1056 9.82 -0.94 28.15
N CYS A 1057 8.69 -0.42 27.68
CA CYS A 1057 8.20 0.92 28.05
C CYS A 1057 7.37 0.87 29.36
N SER A 1058 6.93 2.01 29.90
CA SER A 1058 6.06 2.01 31.09
C SER A 1058 4.57 1.91 30.76
N HIS A 1059 3.74 1.90 31.80
CA HIS A 1059 2.29 1.82 31.72
C HIS A 1059 1.61 2.96 30.97
N PHE A 1060 2.25 4.11 30.75
CA PHE A 1060 1.67 5.17 29.92
C PHE A 1060 1.42 4.72 28.47
N TYR A 1061 2.14 3.72 27.95
CA TYR A 1061 1.91 3.18 26.60
C TYR A 1061 1.08 1.90 26.58
N ASN A 1062 0.64 1.38 27.73
CA ASN A 1062 -0.15 0.16 27.78
C ASN A 1062 -1.65 0.50 27.68
N ALA A 1063 -2.37 -0.12 26.73
CA ALA A 1063 -3.81 0.07 26.58
C ALA A 1063 -4.64 -0.33 27.84
N ASN A 1064 -4.15 -1.26 28.66
CA ASN A 1064 -4.82 -1.68 29.90
C ASN A 1064 -4.83 -0.61 30.99
N SER A 1065 -3.93 0.39 30.88
CA SER A 1065 -3.78 1.48 31.84
C SER A 1065 -4.91 2.51 31.81
N TYR A 1066 -5.87 2.40 30.87
CA TYR A 1066 -6.89 3.42 30.60
C TYR A 1066 -8.32 2.87 30.59
N GLY A 1067 -9.22 3.54 31.33
CA GLY A 1067 -10.64 3.17 31.44
C GLY A 1067 -11.39 3.10 30.12
N ASP A 1068 -11.25 4.14 29.32
CA ASP A 1068 -11.94 4.34 28.03
C ASP A 1068 -11.67 3.24 26.99
N LEU A 1069 -10.60 2.45 27.18
CA LEU A 1069 -10.20 1.36 26.30
C LEU A 1069 -10.83 0.01 26.66
N ASP A 1070 -11.61 -0.07 27.74
CA ASP A 1070 -12.34 -1.29 28.09
C ASP A 1070 -13.38 -1.67 27.03
N PHE A 1071 -13.42 -2.97 26.77
CA PHE A 1071 -14.27 -3.60 25.75
C PHE A 1071 -14.10 -2.99 24.34
N LYS A 1072 -13.06 -2.18 24.10
CA LYS A 1072 -12.64 -1.74 22.77
C LYS A 1072 -11.75 -2.80 22.16
N ASN A 1073 -11.92 -3.02 20.86
CA ASN A 1073 -11.07 -3.94 20.13
C ASN A 1073 -9.81 -3.17 19.70
N THR A 1074 -8.69 -3.36 20.40
CA THR A 1074 -7.41 -2.71 20.07
C THR A 1074 -6.69 -3.36 18.88
N LEU A 1075 -7.17 -4.54 18.45
CA LEU A 1075 -6.56 -5.42 17.43
C LEU A 1075 -7.28 -5.32 16.08
N THR A 1076 -8.05 -4.26 15.88
CA THR A 1076 -8.89 -4.08 14.69
C THR A 1076 -8.09 -3.96 13.40
N HIS A 1077 -6.87 -3.42 13.50
CA HIS A 1077 -5.92 -3.38 12.40
C HIS A 1077 -5.50 -4.80 11.99
N GLU A 1078 -5.11 -5.70 12.92
CA GLU A 1078 -4.68 -7.06 12.57
C GLU A 1078 -5.83 -7.93 12.02
N GLN A 1079 -7.03 -7.83 12.58
CA GLN A 1079 -8.22 -8.52 12.04
C GLN A 1079 -8.52 -8.10 10.59
N ARG A 1080 -8.25 -6.83 10.25
CA ARG A 1080 -8.42 -6.28 8.89
C ARG A 1080 -7.24 -6.64 7.99
N ASN A 1081 -6.00 -6.56 8.49
CA ASN A 1081 -4.79 -6.94 7.78
C ASN A 1081 -4.82 -8.43 7.39
N ALA A 1082 -5.22 -9.33 8.28
CA ALA A 1082 -5.40 -10.75 7.99
C ALA A 1082 -6.39 -11.02 6.83
N SER A 1083 -7.42 -10.18 6.68
CA SER A 1083 -8.37 -10.26 5.55
C SER A 1083 -7.77 -9.77 4.23
N ILE A 1084 -6.76 -8.90 4.27
CA ILE A 1084 -6.04 -8.38 3.09
C ILE A 1084 -4.89 -9.33 2.69
N ARG A 1085 -4.22 -9.99 3.66
CA ARG A 1085 -3.17 -11.00 3.42
C ARG A 1085 -3.61 -12.14 2.48
N LYS A 1086 -4.91 -12.46 2.42
CA LYS A 1086 -5.48 -13.42 1.45
C LYS A 1086 -5.22 -13.06 -0.03
N MET A 1087 -4.91 -11.79 -0.34
CA MET A 1087 -4.62 -11.31 -1.69
C MET A 1087 -3.12 -11.02 -1.90
N GLU A 1088 -2.24 -11.49 -1.01
CA GLU A 1088 -0.80 -11.17 -1.00
C GLU A 1088 -0.11 -11.42 -2.36
N GLN A 1089 -0.33 -12.58 -2.97
CA GLN A 1089 0.28 -12.92 -4.27
C GLN A 1089 -0.17 -11.95 -5.38
N ILE A 1090 -1.45 -11.57 -5.37
CA ILE A 1090 -2.07 -10.65 -6.34
C ILE A 1090 -1.50 -9.25 -6.17
N LEU A 1091 -1.43 -8.76 -4.92
CA LEU A 1091 -0.93 -7.43 -4.60
C LEU A 1091 0.56 -7.27 -4.94
N ARG A 1092 1.38 -8.31 -4.67
CA ARG A 1092 2.80 -8.32 -5.03
C ARG A 1092 3.05 -8.31 -6.55
N GLY A 1093 2.19 -9.00 -7.32
CA GLY A 1093 2.25 -9.05 -8.79
C GLY A 1093 1.59 -7.85 -9.49
N ALA A 1094 0.85 -7.01 -8.78
CA ALA A 1094 0.15 -5.86 -9.35
C ALA A 1094 1.03 -4.60 -9.36
N GLY A 1095 1.12 -3.91 -10.49
CA GLY A 1095 1.66 -2.54 -10.53
C GLY A 1095 0.77 -1.55 -9.76
N ARG A 1096 1.34 -0.39 -9.38
CA ARG A 1096 0.73 0.73 -8.60
C ARG A 1096 -0.80 0.86 -8.70
N TYR A 1097 -1.32 0.99 -9.93
CA TYR A 1097 -2.74 1.25 -10.17
C TYR A 1097 -3.62 0.03 -9.88
N GLY A 1098 -3.14 -1.19 -10.18
CA GLY A 1098 -3.81 -2.42 -9.81
C GLY A 1098 -3.79 -2.66 -8.31
N TYR A 1099 -2.64 -2.42 -7.66
CA TYR A 1099 -2.47 -2.47 -6.21
C TYR A 1099 -3.50 -1.58 -5.49
N LEU A 1100 -3.56 -0.29 -5.87
CA LEU A 1100 -4.53 0.66 -5.31
C LEU A 1100 -5.98 0.24 -5.59
N ALA A 1101 -6.32 -0.17 -6.82
CA ALA A 1101 -7.69 -0.56 -7.17
C ALA A 1101 -8.18 -1.77 -6.35
N VAL A 1102 -7.37 -2.82 -6.23
CA VAL A 1102 -7.69 -4.04 -5.46
C VAL A 1102 -7.81 -3.72 -3.96
N LEU A 1103 -6.85 -2.99 -3.39
CA LEU A 1103 -6.79 -2.70 -1.96
C LEU A 1103 -7.95 -1.78 -1.51
N CYS A 1104 -8.29 -0.78 -2.32
CA CYS A 1104 -9.44 0.09 -2.06
C CYS A 1104 -10.76 -0.65 -2.23
N TYR A 1105 -10.89 -1.53 -3.24
CA TYR A 1105 -12.12 -2.30 -3.49
C TYR A 1105 -12.41 -3.27 -2.35
N GLN A 1106 -11.44 -4.10 -1.96
CA GLN A 1106 -11.54 -4.99 -0.79
C GLN A 1106 -11.95 -4.21 0.46
N THR A 1107 -11.31 -3.06 0.71
CA THR A 1107 -11.61 -2.22 1.87
C THR A 1107 -13.05 -1.71 1.86
N SER A 1108 -13.55 -1.28 0.69
CA SER A 1108 -14.93 -0.82 0.51
C SER A 1108 -15.94 -1.93 0.85
N VAL A 1109 -15.69 -3.14 0.37
CA VAL A 1109 -16.54 -4.33 0.63
C VAL A 1109 -16.51 -4.72 2.13
N LEU A 1110 -15.33 -4.78 2.74
CA LEU A 1110 -15.17 -5.07 4.18
C LEU A 1110 -15.88 -4.03 5.05
N ASN A 1111 -15.81 -2.75 4.68
CA ASN A 1111 -16.50 -1.67 5.37
C ASN A 1111 -18.03 -1.73 5.21
N SER A 1112 -18.55 -2.15 4.05
CA SER A 1112 -19.99 -2.36 3.86
C SER A 1112 -20.51 -3.49 4.76
N PHE A 1113 -19.78 -4.60 4.86
CA PHE A 1113 -20.14 -5.70 5.77
C PHE A 1113 -20.03 -5.30 7.25
N ALA A 1114 -19.05 -4.45 7.60
CA ALA A 1114 -18.93 -3.88 8.93
C ALA A 1114 -20.12 -2.95 9.27
N GLU A 1115 -20.60 -2.16 8.30
CA GLU A 1115 -21.77 -1.30 8.45
C GLU A 1115 -23.06 -2.11 8.64
N SER A 1116 -23.31 -3.15 7.84
CA SER A 1116 -24.46 -4.07 8.02
C SER A 1116 -24.50 -4.66 9.44
N ARG A 1117 -23.38 -5.22 9.89
CA ARG A 1117 -23.27 -5.81 11.23
C ARG A 1117 -23.47 -4.77 12.33
N SER A 1118 -22.91 -3.56 12.17
CA SER A 1118 -23.09 -2.46 13.12
C SER A 1118 -24.54 -2.00 13.23
N ALA A 1119 -25.24 -1.87 12.11
CA ALA A 1119 -26.65 -1.47 12.08
C ALA A 1119 -27.53 -2.53 12.76
N TYR A 1120 -27.35 -3.81 12.40
CA TYR A 1120 -28.10 -4.92 13.00
C TYR A 1120 -27.81 -5.07 14.50
N GLN A 1121 -26.54 -4.95 14.92
CA GLN A 1121 -26.16 -4.94 16.34
C GLN A 1121 -26.81 -3.80 17.11
N LYS A 1122 -26.84 -2.60 16.53
CA LYS A 1122 -27.49 -1.44 17.15
C LYS A 1122 -28.99 -1.70 17.35
N SER A 1123 -29.70 -2.14 16.30
CA SER A 1123 -31.14 -2.44 16.38
C SER A 1123 -31.47 -3.53 17.40
N ALA A 1124 -30.66 -4.59 17.48
CA ALA A 1124 -30.83 -5.66 18.46
C ALA A 1124 -30.61 -5.18 19.92
N LEU A 1125 -29.65 -4.27 20.13
CA LEU A 1125 -29.42 -3.66 21.45
C LEU A 1125 -30.52 -2.68 21.84
N GLU A 1126 -31.06 -1.90 20.89
CA GLU A 1126 -32.20 -1.00 21.12
C GLU A 1126 -33.48 -1.78 21.46
N ALA A 1127 -33.75 -2.89 20.75
CA ALA A 1127 -34.86 -3.79 21.08
C ALA A 1127 -34.70 -4.42 22.47
N ALA A 1128 -33.51 -4.92 22.81
CA ALA A 1128 -33.24 -5.48 24.14
C ALA A 1128 -33.40 -4.43 25.26
N ALA A 1129 -32.95 -3.19 25.03
CA ALA A 1129 -33.12 -2.08 25.98
C ALA A 1129 -34.60 -1.68 26.14
N ALA A 1130 -35.40 -1.74 25.07
CA ALA A 1130 -36.84 -1.52 25.15
C ALA A 1130 -37.54 -2.61 25.99
N VAL A 1131 -37.15 -3.88 25.83
CA VAL A 1131 -37.64 -5.00 26.65
C VAL A 1131 -37.23 -4.86 28.13
N GLU A 1132 -35.98 -4.47 28.41
CA GLU A 1132 -35.55 -4.15 29.79
C GLU A 1132 -36.38 -3.00 30.39
N THR A 1133 -36.65 -1.95 29.61
CA THR A 1133 -37.41 -0.78 30.07
C THR A 1133 -38.88 -1.15 30.34
N ALA A 1134 -39.49 -1.96 29.47
CA ALA A 1134 -40.84 -2.48 29.68
C ALA A 1134 -40.93 -3.40 30.91
N ARG A 1135 -39.93 -4.28 31.14
CA ARG A 1135 -39.83 -5.09 32.35
C ARG A 1135 -39.67 -4.25 33.61
N ALA A 1136 -38.87 -3.18 33.57
CA ALA A 1136 -38.67 -2.27 34.69
C ALA A 1136 -39.92 -1.42 35.04
N ALA A 1137 -40.87 -1.29 34.10
CA ALA A 1137 -42.12 -0.54 34.28
C ALA A 1137 -43.27 -1.39 34.84
N GLN A 1138 -43.12 -2.71 34.97
CA GLN A 1138 -44.16 -3.59 35.54
C GLN A 1138 -44.14 -3.55 37.09
N PRO A 1139 -45.31 -3.63 37.75
CA PRO A 1139 -45.41 -3.60 39.21
C PRO A 1139 -44.72 -4.83 39.84
N ARG A 1140 -44.06 -4.62 40.99
CA ARG A 1140 -43.30 -5.63 41.72
C ARG A 1140 -44.22 -6.70 42.33
N GLY A 1141 -44.55 -7.72 41.54
CA GLY A 1141 -45.35 -8.87 41.98
C GLY A 1141 -45.26 -10.12 41.11
N PHE A 1142 -44.61 -10.07 39.94
CA PHE A 1142 -44.42 -11.24 39.08
C PHE A 1142 -43.02 -11.83 39.25
N ASP A 1143 -42.97 -13.06 39.75
CA ASP A 1143 -41.74 -13.80 40.02
C ASP A 1143 -41.23 -14.45 38.72
N PHE A 1144 -40.40 -13.72 37.97
CA PHE A 1144 -39.77 -14.23 36.76
C PHE A 1144 -38.39 -14.83 37.06
N ASN A 1145 -38.24 -16.11 36.73
CA ASN A 1145 -37.00 -16.89 36.83
C ASN A 1145 -35.77 -16.10 36.36
N LYS A 1146 -34.67 -16.20 37.15
CA LYS A 1146 -33.34 -15.60 36.93
C LYS A 1146 -32.64 -16.13 35.67
N THR A 1147 -33.22 -15.90 34.50
CA THR A 1147 -32.52 -16.00 33.22
C THR A 1147 -31.58 -14.81 33.11
N SER A 1148 -30.28 -15.11 33.29
CA SER A 1148 -29.17 -14.16 33.16
C SER A 1148 -29.37 -13.24 31.94
N THR A 1149 -29.16 -11.94 32.14
CA THR A 1149 -29.10 -10.94 31.06
C THR A 1149 -27.81 -11.13 30.25
N THR A 1150 -27.71 -12.26 29.56
CA THR A 1150 -26.72 -12.45 28.49
C THR A 1150 -26.99 -11.40 27.43
N LYS A 1151 -26.03 -10.50 27.22
CA LYS A 1151 -26.06 -9.56 26.08
C LYS A 1151 -26.41 -10.35 24.83
N PRO A 1152 -27.40 -9.93 24.02
CA PRO A 1152 -27.85 -10.72 22.89
C PRO A 1152 -26.64 -11.09 22.03
N ARG A 1153 -26.46 -12.39 21.75
CA ARG A 1153 -25.48 -12.86 20.77
C ARG A 1153 -25.98 -12.41 19.41
N VAL A 1154 -25.57 -11.21 18.99
CA VAL A 1154 -26.01 -10.63 17.72
C VAL A 1154 -25.25 -11.27 16.56
N THR A 1155 -25.56 -12.53 16.30
CA THR A 1155 -25.26 -13.20 15.05
C THR A 1155 -26.22 -12.67 14.00
N LEU A 1156 -25.75 -12.37 12.78
CA LEU A 1156 -26.65 -12.11 11.66
C LEU A 1156 -27.49 -13.38 11.39
N PRO A 1157 -28.76 -13.25 10.93
CA PRO A 1157 -29.54 -14.38 10.45
C PRO A 1157 -28.78 -15.19 9.40
N ILE A 1158 -29.00 -16.50 9.38
CA ILE A 1158 -28.30 -17.45 8.47
C ILE A 1158 -28.42 -17.01 7.01
N HIS A 1159 -29.57 -16.45 6.62
CA HIS A 1159 -29.87 -15.97 5.27
C HIS A 1159 -29.76 -14.44 5.11
N PHE A 1160 -29.02 -13.73 5.97
CA PHE A 1160 -28.89 -12.27 5.87
C PHE A 1160 -28.08 -11.84 4.65
N ASP A 1161 -28.75 -11.35 3.61
CA ASP A 1161 -28.09 -10.79 2.43
C ASP A 1161 -27.50 -9.38 2.71
N MET A 1162 -26.19 -9.35 2.99
CA MET A 1162 -25.42 -8.11 3.13
C MET A 1162 -25.38 -7.25 1.84
N ARG A 1163 -25.70 -7.82 0.66
CA ARG A 1163 -25.76 -7.08 -0.62
C ARG A 1163 -27.08 -6.34 -0.77
N ALA A 1164 -28.22 -7.00 -0.48
CA ALA A 1164 -29.50 -6.31 -0.35
C ALA A 1164 -29.44 -5.22 0.71
N ASP A 1165 -28.82 -5.49 1.87
CA ASP A 1165 -28.66 -4.50 2.95
C ASP A 1165 -27.85 -3.26 2.53
N TYR A 1166 -26.82 -3.40 1.70
CA TYR A 1166 -26.14 -2.25 1.10
C TYR A 1166 -27.11 -1.38 0.30
N PHE A 1167 -28.01 -1.97 -0.50
CA PHE A 1167 -29.02 -1.22 -1.26
C PHE A 1167 -30.19 -0.67 -0.43
N ARG A 1168 -30.35 -1.07 0.84
CA ARG A 1168 -31.26 -0.38 1.78
C ARG A 1168 -30.68 0.95 2.25
N ARG A 1169 -29.35 1.04 2.34
CA ARG A 1169 -28.60 2.22 2.80
C ARG A 1169 -28.17 3.15 1.67
N HIS A 1170 -27.80 2.58 0.52
CA HIS A 1170 -27.16 3.27 -0.60
C HIS A 1170 -27.88 2.98 -1.92
N PRO A 1171 -28.57 3.94 -2.54
CA PRO A 1171 -29.25 3.72 -3.82
C PRO A 1171 -28.24 3.37 -4.92
N CYS A 1172 -28.63 2.47 -5.82
CA CYS A 1172 -27.74 2.00 -6.87
C CYS A 1172 -27.31 3.13 -7.82
N ARG A 1173 -25.99 3.35 -7.96
CA ARG A 1173 -25.41 4.42 -8.81
C ARG A 1173 -25.70 4.25 -10.31
N CYS A 1174 -26.14 3.06 -10.75
CA CYS A 1174 -26.51 2.79 -12.14
C CYS A 1174 -27.99 3.07 -12.45
N CYS A 1175 -28.89 2.98 -11.48
CA CYS A 1175 -30.35 3.00 -11.74
C CYS A 1175 -31.26 3.48 -10.60
N GLY A 1176 -30.72 3.96 -9.49
CA GLY A 1176 -31.50 4.42 -8.34
C GLY A 1176 -32.11 3.32 -7.46
N TYR A 1177 -31.97 2.03 -7.83
CA TYR A 1177 -32.53 0.90 -7.06
C TYR A 1177 -32.16 0.95 -5.58
N THR A 1178 -33.18 0.92 -4.72
CA THR A 1178 -33.09 0.64 -3.29
C THR A 1178 -33.76 -0.69 -2.99
N ALA A 1179 -33.24 -1.44 -2.03
CA ALA A 1179 -33.85 -2.68 -1.59
C ALA A 1179 -35.00 -2.39 -0.59
N PRO A 1180 -36.06 -3.23 -0.56
CA PRO A 1180 -37.15 -3.07 0.40
C PRO A 1180 -36.65 -3.18 1.86
N PRO A 1181 -37.40 -2.63 2.84
CA PRO A 1181 -37.12 -2.82 4.25
C PRO A 1181 -36.96 -4.30 4.61
N LEU A 1182 -36.27 -4.60 5.71
CA LEU A 1182 -36.44 -5.91 6.33
C LEU A 1182 -37.86 -5.93 6.90
N GLU A 1183 -38.70 -6.82 6.37
CA GLU A 1183 -39.91 -7.21 7.07
C GLU A 1183 -39.49 -7.69 8.47
N GLN A 1184 -40.03 -7.04 9.50
CA GLN A 1184 -39.93 -7.57 10.84
C GLN A 1184 -40.78 -8.83 10.83
N HIS A 1185 -40.14 -10.00 10.76
CA HIS A 1185 -40.79 -11.24 11.18
C HIS A 1185 -41.15 -11.08 12.65
N THR A 1186 -42.34 -10.57 12.90
CA THR A 1186 -43.09 -10.81 14.13
C THR A 1186 -43.29 -12.31 14.19
N SER A 1187 -42.39 -13.00 14.89
CA SER A 1187 -42.60 -14.38 15.30
C SER A 1187 -43.86 -14.43 16.14
N ALA A 1188 -44.93 -15.00 15.56
CA ALA A 1188 -46.04 -15.54 16.30
C ALA A 1188 -45.57 -16.71 17.18
#